data_AF-A0A952SJL4-F1
#
_entry.id   AF-A0A952SJL4-F1
#
_cell.length_a   1.000
_cell.length_b   1.000
_cell.length_c   1.000
_cell.angle_alpha   90.00
_cell.angle_beta   90.00
_cell.angle_gamma   90.00
#
_symmetry.space_group_name_H-M   'P 1'
#
loop_
_entity.id
_entity.type
_entity.pdbx_description
1 polymer ?
#
loop_
_entity_poly.entity_id
_entity_poly.type
_entity_poly.pdbx_seq_one_letter_code
_entity_poly.pdbx_strand_id
1 'polypeptide(L)'
;MSSNTTAWLNFALQQMAAESYLQDIDLHNELLVKPRLLLGNNNQFGISPTDADLAGKTRFTSVLADRFLARYDIVDHHASDATGFSATLLFDKETQQYTLSIRSTEYRDEAQGGDWQRDGLPGADGEIKDYGFALAQLVSMERYWRELTAVGGKLAPDAKINVTGYSLSGHLATVFTEMHSDRILQTYTFNGAGRGFVSELGQDGQPVEQTLRRMMLDLEGRLLAFDPEGTQFRSGAAGNIYGDARYDVARQATLTRFPTIGTGNTQFFTIPAGVVGGIPTQSEALGKVIQLVGNAETGSDVQFVANSGIHAPSTSVFIEGQPLLEGFNQQREFQYGNTHSLTLLVDSFALQELFLKVDPTLEQSQIEGIFNAVSAQKADVTVLPGVIPLAEGDTLEKTLDALRKVFLGNVSSTPFGRQPGDFGNLGNRDAFYQNIQQVTAALTGVSYRIDSLVGQSASTMRTIALQDGPNDALGLAYRYALKELNPFVLRGMDRDTTQALYSRHNETGELSLLDPNTGTGNLTSLYFEDRAAFLLKKIEVDSHSISLPSLTHFNDIELGYELGSDALPLPQVLFGGQGGDSLIGSLLFVDHLYGGQGKDQLYGNGGKDYLEGNQEDDLLDGGSGADTMLGGTGDDIYIVDNIGDVVREYANSGRDEVKSSVTFTLDSQVENLTITESSARNGTGNELENTIVGNSAINILSGLGGQDHLVGGGGNDILLGGTGDNDLLEGGIGFDTYIYHSGDGMDRIE
;
A
#
# COMPACT_ATOMS: atom_id res chain seq x y z
N MET A 1 15.10 -11.48 -8.32
CA MET A 1 14.54 -12.66 -9.03
C MET A 1 13.21 -12.25 -9.65
N SER A 2 12.89 -12.71 -10.85
CA SER A 2 11.57 -12.47 -11.45
C SER A 2 10.47 -12.98 -10.53
N SER A 3 9.40 -12.19 -10.34
CA SER A 3 8.29 -12.58 -9.48
C SER A 3 7.53 -13.80 -10.04
N ASN A 4 7.14 -14.71 -9.15
CA ASN A 4 6.29 -15.87 -9.45
C ASN A 4 4.82 -15.65 -9.07
N THR A 5 4.42 -14.41 -8.79
CA THR A 5 3.10 -14.04 -8.26
C THR A 5 1.93 -14.59 -9.07
N THR A 6 1.98 -14.61 -10.41
CA THR A 6 0.90 -15.20 -11.22
C THR A 6 0.68 -16.68 -10.90
N ALA A 7 1.76 -17.45 -10.70
CA ALA A 7 1.64 -18.84 -10.29
C ALA A 7 1.08 -18.95 -8.87
N TRP A 8 1.56 -18.12 -7.94
CA TRP A 8 1.06 -18.08 -6.57
C TRP A 8 -0.43 -17.77 -6.49
N LEU A 9 -0.90 -16.76 -7.23
CA LEU A 9 -2.31 -16.42 -7.35
C LEU A 9 -3.14 -17.60 -7.89
N ASN A 10 -2.65 -18.25 -8.94
CA ASN A 10 -3.36 -19.38 -9.54
C ASN A 10 -3.53 -20.57 -8.58
N PHE A 11 -2.51 -20.88 -7.77
CA PHE A 11 -2.64 -21.91 -6.73
C PHE A 11 -3.47 -21.44 -5.53
N ALA A 12 -3.38 -20.15 -5.17
CA ALA A 12 -4.20 -19.57 -4.10
C ALA A 12 -5.70 -19.61 -4.46
N LEU A 13 -6.07 -19.37 -5.73
CA LEU A 13 -7.45 -19.51 -6.20
C LEU A 13 -7.92 -20.97 -6.18
N GLN A 14 -7.07 -21.92 -6.58
CA GLN A 14 -7.36 -23.36 -6.47
C GLN A 14 -7.59 -23.77 -5.00
N GLN A 15 -6.76 -23.27 -4.09
CA GLN A 15 -6.94 -23.48 -2.66
C GLN A 15 -8.23 -22.84 -2.14
N MET A 16 -8.51 -21.59 -2.51
CA MET A 16 -9.74 -20.87 -2.13
C MET A 16 -11.00 -21.61 -2.60
N ALA A 17 -10.95 -22.28 -3.76
CA ALA A 17 -12.05 -23.11 -4.26
C ALA A 17 -12.25 -24.37 -3.39
N ALA A 18 -11.17 -24.99 -2.91
CA ALA A 18 -11.26 -26.12 -2.00
C ALA A 18 -11.79 -25.75 -0.60
N GLU A 19 -11.69 -24.48 -0.20
CA GLU A 19 -12.36 -23.95 0.99
C GLU A 19 -13.88 -23.84 0.83
N SER A 20 -14.42 -24.02 -0.37
CA SER A 20 -15.87 -23.97 -0.63
C SER A 20 -16.57 -25.30 -0.37
N TYR A 21 -17.83 -25.24 0.07
CA TYR A 21 -18.70 -26.41 0.23
C TYR A 21 -19.26 -26.89 -1.11
N LEU A 22 -18.60 -27.89 -1.71
CA LEU A 22 -18.90 -28.42 -3.04
C LEU A 22 -19.60 -29.78 -3.03
N GLN A 23 -19.89 -30.35 -1.86
CA GLN A 23 -20.62 -31.60 -1.75
C GLN A 23 -22.08 -31.46 -2.22
N ASP A 24 -22.66 -32.57 -2.66
CA ASP A 24 -24.07 -32.72 -3.04
C ASP A 24 -24.56 -31.81 -4.19
N ILE A 25 -23.65 -31.28 -5.01
CA ILE A 25 -23.98 -30.54 -6.23
C ILE A 25 -23.35 -31.19 -7.48
N ASP A 26 -23.91 -30.89 -8.64
CA ASP A 26 -23.27 -31.23 -9.92
C ASP A 26 -22.09 -30.30 -10.18
N LEU A 27 -20.87 -30.83 -10.01
CA LEU A 27 -19.61 -30.11 -10.17
C LEU A 27 -19.35 -29.62 -11.60
N HIS A 28 -20.09 -30.14 -12.59
CA HIS A 28 -20.00 -29.71 -13.99
C HIS A 28 -21.02 -28.62 -14.34
N ASN A 29 -21.87 -28.22 -13.39
CA ASN A 29 -22.85 -27.17 -13.59
C ASN A 29 -22.41 -25.86 -12.93
N GLU A 30 -21.88 -24.94 -13.73
CA GLU A 30 -21.41 -23.63 -13.25
C GLU A 30 -22.48 -22.82 -12.50
N LEU A 31 -23.77 -22.99 -12.84
CA LEU A 31 -24.88 -22.33 -12.13
C LEU A 31 -25.06 -22.84 -10.70
N LEU A 32 -24.57 -24.05 -10.39
CA LEU A 32 -24.56 -24.60 -9.04
C LEU A 32 -23.22 -24.37 -8.33
N VAL A 33 -22.10 -24.39 -9.07
CA VAL A 33 -20.76 -24.20 -8.51
C VAL A 33 -20.50 -22.74 -8.15
N LYS A 34 -20.80 -21.78 -9.03
CA LYS A 34 -20.48 -20.36 -8.78
C LYS A 34 -21.09 -19.84 -7.47
N PRO A 35 -22.36 -20.11 -7.13
CA PRO A 35 -22.91 -19.73 -5.81
C PRO A 35 -22.13 -20.32 -4.63
N ARG A 36 -21.58 -21.54 -4.74
CA ARG A 36 -20.75 -22.14 -3.67
C ARG A 36 -19.42 -21.43 -3.51
N LEU A 37 -18.77 -21.03 -4.62
CA LEU A 37 -17.52 -20.26 -4.58
C LEU A 37 -17.72 -18.88 -3.93
N LEU A 38 -18.85 -18.23 -4.20
CA LEU A 38 -19.21 -16.93 -3.60
C LEU A 38 -19.55 -17.03 -2.11
N LEU A 39 -20.08 -18.17 -1.66
CA LEU A 39 -20.27 -18.46 -0.23
C LEU A 39 -18.97 -18.89 0.44
N GLY A 40 -18.07 -19.54 -0.30
CA GLY A 40 -16.79 -20.04 0.21
C GLY A 40 -16.98 -21.03 1.35
N ASN A 41 -16.21 -20.83 2.43
CA ASN A 41 -16.33 -21.61 3.67
C ASN A 41 -17.53 -21.20 4.56
N ASN A 42 -18.59 -20.64 3.96
CA ASN A 42 -19.87 -20.44 4.65
C ASN A 42 -20.91 -21.46 4.18
N ASN A 43 -21.14 -22.50 4.97
CA ASN A 43 -22.07 -23.59 4.64
C ASN A 43 -23.56 -23.29 4.87
N GLN A 44 -23.96 -22.06 5.19
CA GLN A 44 -25.35 -21.79 5.53
C GLN A 44 -26.23 -21.72 4.28
N PHE A 45 -26.86 -22.86 3.97
CA PHE A 45 -27.84 -23.00 2.90
C PHE A 45 -28.98 -21.98 3.01
N GLY A 46 -29.24 -21.26 1.92
CA GLY A 46 -30.35 -20.30 1.82
C GLY A 46 -29.96 -18.84 2.10
N ILE A 47 -28.71 -18.56 2.47
CA ILE A 47 -28.21 -17.20 2.55
C ILE A 47 -27.88 -16.67 1.15
N SER A 48 -28.25 -15.42 0.89
CA SER A 48 -27.88 -14.77 -0.37
C SER A 48 -26.37 -14.61 -0.42
N PRO A 49 -25.67 -15.10 -1.48
CA PRO A 49 -24.22 -14.91 -1.61
C PRO A 49 -23.80 -13.44 -1.66
N THR A 50 -24.74 -12.53 -1.95
CA THR A 50 -24.53 -11.09 -2.05
C THR A 50 -24.78 -10.34 -0.73
N ASP A 51 -25.08 -11.05 0.35
CA ASP A 51 -25.40 -10.41 1.63
C ASP A 51 -24.14 -9.75 2.21
N ALA A 52 -24.29 -8.47 2.61
CA ALA A 52 -23.20 -7.63 3.11
C ALA A 52 -22.66 -8.13 4.45
N ASP A 53 -23.52 -8.80 5.24
CA ASP A 53 -23.20 -9.37 6.54
C ASP A 53 -22.59 -10.78 6.45
N LEU A 54 -22.15 -11.22 5.26
CA LEU A 54 -21.31 -12.40 5.08
C LEU A 54 -19.86 -12.13 5.53
N ALA A 55 -19.76 -11.86 6.82
CA ALA A 55 -18.60 -11.67 7.65
C ALA A 55 -17.36 -12.56 7.29
N GLY A 56 -16.35 -11.96 6.63
CA GLY A 56 -14.92 -12.32 6.70
C GLY A 56 -14.55 -13.79 6.53
N LYS A 57 -15.06 -14.40 5.46
CA LYS A 57 -14.85 -15.81 5.10
C LYS A 57 -13.97 -15.94 3.86
N THR A 58 -13.25 -17.05 3.75
CA THR A 58 -12.46 -17.38 2.56
C THR A 58 -13.43 -17.71 1.43
N ARG A 59 -13.63 -16.74 0.52
CA ARG A 59 -14.59 -16.83 -0.59
C ARG A 59 -14.23 -15.94 -1.77
N PHE A 60 -14.80 -16.26 -2.92
CA PHE A 60 -14.57 -15.54 -4.16
C PHE A 60 -15.39 -14.24 -4.25
N THR A 61 -14.83 -13.24 -4.92
CA THR A 61 -15.61 -12.18 -5.58
C THR A 61 -16.24 -12.71 -6.87
N SER A 62 -17.22 -12.00 -7.45
CA SER A 62 -17.76 -12.47 -8.74
C SER A 62 -16.68 -12.52 -9.81
N VAL A 63 -15.79 -11.54 -9.84
CA VAL A 63 -14.67 -11.46 -10.80
C VAL A 63 -13.71 -12.63 -10.65
N LEU A 64 -13.33 -12.97 -9.41
CA LEU A 64 -12.46 -14.11 -9.17
C LEU A 64 -13.14 -15.44 -9.53
N ALA A 65 -14.44 -15.60 -9.22
CA ALA A 65 -15.16 -16.83 -9.51
C ALA A 65 -15.24 -17.07 -11.02
N ASP A 66 -15.52 -16.01 -11.79
CA ASP A 66 -15.54 -16.07 -13.26
C ASP A 66 -14.14 -16.39 -13.82
N ARG A 67 -13.09 -15.77 -13.28
CA ARG A 67 -11.70 -16.10 -13.63
C ARG A 67 -11.38 -17.58 -13.36
N PHE A 68 -11.80 -18.10 -12.21
CA PHE A 68 -11.55 -19.48 -11.81
C PHE A 68 -12.26 -20.47 -12.74
N LEU A 69 -13.58 -20.32 -12.93
CA LEU A 69 -14.37 -21.23 -13.77
C LEU A 69 -13.94 -21.19 -15.25
N ALA A 70 -13.46 -20.05 -15.73
CA ALA A 70 -12.89 -19.93 -17.06
C ALA A 70 -11.65 -20.81 -17.27
N ARG A 71 -10.85 -21.05 -16.22
CA ARG A 71 -9.57 -21.78 -16.30
C ARG A 71 -9.58 -23.20 -15.75
N TYR A 72 -10.37 -23.48 -14.72
CA TYR A 72 -10.33 -24.75 -14.01
C TYR A 72 -11.64 -25.53 -14.15
N ASP A 73 -11.51 -26.85 -14.28
CA ASP A 73 -12.63 -27.78 -14.14
C ASP A 73 -12.54 -28.49 -12.79
N ILE A 74 -13.66 -28.63 -12.10
CA ILE A 74 -13.75 -29.40 -10.85
C ILE A 74 -14.05 -30.85 -11.21
N VAL A 75 -13.07 -31.74 -11.02
CA VAL A 75 -13.10 -33.13 -11.49
C VAL A 75 -13.76 -34.05 -10.48
N ASP A 76 -13.43 -33.85 -9.20
CA ASP A 76 -13.92 -34.64 -8.09
C ASP A 76 -13.79 -33.87 -6.78
N HIS A 77 -14.68 -34.15 -5.83
CA HIS A 77 -14.67 -33.56 -4.50
C HIS A 77 -14.99 -34.63 -3.47
N HIS A 78 -14.16 -34.70 -2.44
CA HIS A 78 -14.34 -35.61 -1.31
C HIS A 78 -14.42 -34.79 -0.03
N ALA A 79 -15.44 -35.04 0.79
CA ALA A 79 -15.56 -34.44 2.11
C ALA A 79 -16.08 -35.48 3.11
N SER A 80 -15.39 -35.68 4.23
CA SER A 80 -15.84 -36.54 5.33
C SER A 80 -15.97 -35.72 6.60
N ASP A 81 -17.22 -35.48 7.02
CA ASP A 81 -17.48 -34.86 8.31
C ASP A 81 -16.99 -35.77 9.45
N ALA A 82 -16.80 -37.08 9.27
CA ALA A 82 -16.31 -37.94 10.35
C ALA A 82 -14.83 -37.69 10.68
N THR A 83 -13.98 -37.42 9.68
CA THR A 83 -12.54 -37.15 9.87
C THR A 83 -12.18 -35.67 9.80
N GLY A 84 -13.05 -34.83 9.26
CA GLY A 84 -12.76 -33.44 8.91
C GLY A 84 -12.00 -33.28 7.58
N PHE A 85 -11.60 -34.38 6.93
CA PHE A 85 -10.85 -34.29 5.68
C PHE A 85 -11.78 -33.88 4.51
N SER A 86 -11.37 -32.83 3.78
CA SER A 86 -11.99 -32.43 2.54
C SER A 86 -10.95 -32.04 1.49
N ALA A 87 -11.14 -32.45 0.25
CA ALA A 87 -10.24 -32.14 -0.85
C ALA A 87 -10.95 -32.13 -2.20
N THR A 88 -10.46 -31.27 -3.09
CA THR A 88 -10.99 -31.06 -4.44
C THR A 88 -9.90 -31.34 -5.47
N LEU A 89 -10.20 -32.22 -6.43
CA LEU A 89 -9.35 -32.46 -7.58
C LEU A 89 -9.74 -31.49 -8.70
N LEU A 90 -8.80 -30.64 -9.09
CA LEU A 90 -8.98 -29.61 -10.11
C LEU A 90 -8.15 -29.97 -11.34
N PHE A 91 -8.68 -29.65 -12.53
CA PHE A 91 -7.95 -29.72 -13.79
C PHE A 91 -7.76 -28.31 -14.37
N ASP A 92 -6.52 -27.91 -14.57
CA ASP A 92 -6.17 -26.64 -15.20
C ASP A 92 -6.19 -26.79 -16.73
N LYS A 93 -7.16 -26.13 -17.37
CA LYS A 93 -7.34 -26.20 -18.83
C LYS A 93 -6.17 -25.61 -19.60
N GLU A 94 -5.42 -24.68 -19.02
CA GLU A 94 -4.28 -24.04 -19.68
C GLU A 94 -3.02 -24.88 -19.60
N THR A 95 -2.69 -25.39 -18.40
CA THR A 95 -1.46 -26.17 -18.19
C THR A 95 -1.63 -27.67 -18.44
N GLN A 96 -2.87 -28.14 -18.56
CA GLN A 96 -3.23 -29.56 -18.67
C GLN A 96 -2.74 -30.39 -17.48
N GLN A 97 -2.68 -29.78 -16.29
CA GLN A 97 -2.23 -30.41 -15.05
C GLN A 97 -3.38 -30.54 -14.06
N TYR A 98 -3.31 -31.58 -13.23
CA TYR A 98 -4.22 -31.76 -12.11
C TYR A 98 -3.61 -31.19 -10.83
N THR A 99 -4.46 -30.64 -9.97
CA THR A 99 -4.09 -30.19 -8.63
C THR A 99 -5.03 -30.80 -7.60
N LEU A 100 -4.48 -31.44 -6.58
CA LEU A 100 -5.23 -31.83 -5.39
C LEU A 100 -5.18 -30.68 -4.37
N SER A 101 -6.29 -29.99 -4.18
CA SER A 101 -6.41 -28.86 -3.26
C SER A 101 -7.12 -29.32 -1.99
N ILE A 102 -6.49 -29.18 -0.83
CA ILE A 102 -6.96 -29.77 0.43
C ILE A 102 -7.50 -28.68 1.33
N ARG A 103 -8.72 -28.82 1.81
CA ARG A 103 -9.40 -27.81 2.65
C ARG A 103 -8.82 -27.71 4.06
N SER A 104 -8.85 -26.52 4.65
CA SER A 104 -8.40 -26.24 6.02
C SER A 104 -9.51 -26.21 7.08
N THR A 105 -9.12 -25.92 8.33
CA THR A 105 -10.00 -25.80 9.51
C THR A 105 -10.99 -24.65 9.40
N GLU A 106 -12.25 -24.91 9.71
CA GLU A 106 -13.25 -23.89 10.01
C GLU A 106 -13.38 -23.64 11.51
N TYR A 107 -13.08 -22.42 11.98
CA TYR A 107 -13.26 -22.04 13.40
C TYR A 107 -14.72 -21.95 13.85
N ARG A 108 -15.67 -22.34 13.00
CA ARG A 108 -17.09 -22.36 13.33
C ARG A 108 -17.49 -23.72 13.86
N ASP A 109 -18.39 -23.71 14.84
CA ASP A 109 -19.00 -24.93 15.34
C ASP A 109 -19.80 -25.62 14.24
N GLU A 110 -19.82 -26.95 14.28
CA GLU A 110 -20.62 -27.80 13.38
C GLU A 110 -22.10 -27.41 13.37
N ALA A 111 -22.67 -27.06 14.53
CA ALA A 111 -24.06 -26.60 14.64
C ALA A 111 -24.35 -25.30 13.85
N GLN A 112 -23.30 -24.54 13.50
CA GLN A 112 -23.38 -23.31 12.73
C GLN A 112 -22.88 -23.49 11.29
N GLY A 113 -22.51 -24.72 10.92
CA GLY A 113 -22.07 -25.10 9.58
C GLY A 113 -20.55 -25.24 9.40
N GLY A 114 -19.73 -25.25 10.46
CA GLY A 114 -18.27 -25.47 10.37
C GLY A 114 -17.79 -26.84 10.82
N ASP A 115 -16.51 -26.98 11.17
CA ASP A 115 -15.88 -28.25 11.59
C ASP A 115 -14.88 -28.12 12.75
N TRP A 116 -14.94 -27.03 13.54
CA TRP A 116 -14.03 -26.74 14.64
C TRP A 116 -13.81 -27.91 15.61
N GLN A 117 -14.85 -28.70 15.89
CA GLN A 117 -14.78 -29.86 16.78
C GLN A 117 -13.84 -30.98 16.31
N ARG A 118 -13.54 -31.03 15.01
CA ARG A 118 -12.69 -32.05 14.37
C ARG A 118 -11.33 -31.51 14.03
N ASP A 119 -11.28 -30.26 13.63
CA ASP A 119 -10.08 -29.68 13.07
C ASP A 119 -9.33 -28.85 14.12
N GLY A 120 -10.04 -28.26 15.08
CA GLY A 120 -9.48 -27.49 16.19
C GLY A 120 -8.90 -28.33 17.33
N LEU A 121 -8.88 -27.78 18.55
CA LEU A 121 -8.41 -28.50 19.75
C LEU A 121 -9.60 -29.14 20.48
N PRO A 122 -9.61 -30.47 20.75
CA PRO A 122 -8.48 -31.42 20.71
C PRO A 122 -8.39 -32.30 19.44
N GLY A 123 -8.99 -31.89 18.33
CA GLY A 123 -8.98 -32.59 17.03
C GLY A 123 -7.65 -32.52 16.27
N ALA A 124 -7.68 -32.33 14.95
CA ALA A 124 -6.52 -32.39 14.05
C ALA A 124 -5.37 -31.44 14.45
N ASP A 125 -5.67 -30.17 14.74
CA ASP A 125 -4.69 -29.18 15.25
C ASP A 125 -4.05 -29.66 16.56
N GLY A 126 -4.83 -30.34 17.40
CA GLY A 126 -4.36 -30.93 18.65
C GLY A 126 -3.39 -32.07 18.41
N GLU A 127 -3.70 -32.94 17.46
CA GLU A 127 -2.80 -34.04 17.10
C GLU A 127 -1.51 -33.54 16.45
N ILE A 128 -1.54 -32.48 15.64
CA ILE A 128 -0.30 -31.89 15.10
C ILE A 128 0.54 -31.31 16.23
N LYS A 129 -0.09 -30.57 17.15
CA LYS A 129 0.59 -29.99 18.30
C LYS A 129 1.22 -31.06 19.20
N ASP A 130 0.48 -32.11 19.54
CA ASP A 130 0.88 -33.09 20.55
C ASP A 130 1.69 -34.26 19.96
N TYR A 131 1.33 -34.71 18.76
CA TYR A 131 1.89 -35.90 18.11
C TYR A 131 2.56 -35.61 16.76
N GLY A 132 2.37 -34.44 16.19
CA GLY A 132 3.08 -33.99 14.99
C GLY A 132 2.34 -34.24 13.69
N PHE A 133 1.21 -34.94 13.71
CA PHE A 133 0.49 -35.38 12.52
C PHE A 133 -1.01 -35.38 12.76
N ALA A 134 -1.79 -34.84 11.81
CA ALA A 134 -3.24 -34.98 11.76
C ALA A 134 -3.63 -36.37 11.24
N LEU A 135 -3.48 -37.40 12.09
CA LEU A 135 -3.42 -38.80 11.68
C LEU A 135 -4.71 -39.29 11.00
N ALA A 136 -5.87 -38.96 11.55
CA ALA A 136 -7.17 -39.32 10.95
C ALA A 136 -7.37 -38.69 9.56
N GLN A 137 -7.08 -37.39 9.41
CA GLN A 137 -7.19 -36.70 8.12
C GLN A 137 -6.17 -37.24 7.10
N LEU A 138 -4.93 -37.55 7.52
CA LEU A 138 -3.92 -38.17 6.65
C LEU A 138 -4.34 -39.57 6.16
N VAL A 139 -4.96 -40.39 7.00
CA VAL A 139 -5.52 -41.68 6.57
C VAL A 139 -6.66 -41.48 5.57
N SER A 140 -7.55 -40.52 5.82
CA SER A 140 -8.64 -40.17 4.90
C SER A 140 -8.10 -39.71 3.53
N MET A 141 -7.06 -38.89 3.54
CA MET A 141 -6.36 -38.39 2.35
C MET A 141 -5.72 -39.53 1.55
N GLU A 142 -5.00 -40.44 2.21
CA GLU A 142 -4.39 -41.61 1.57
C GLU A 142 -5.43 -42.53 0.93
N ARG A 143 -6.60 -42.69 1.55
CA ARG A 143 -7.71 -43.46 0.99
C ARG A 143 -8.27 -42.79 -0.25
N TYR A 144 -8.55 -41.50 -0.18
CA TYR A 144 -9.04 -40.73 -1.32
C TYR A 144 -8.04 -40.75 -2.50
N TRP A 145 -6.75 -40.59 -2.23
CA TRP A 145 -5.70 -40.70 -3.25
C TRP A 145 -5.71 -42.05 -3.97
N ARG A 146 -5.88 -43.16 -3.23
CA ARG A 146 -6.01 -44.50 -3.83
C ARG A 146 -7.28 -44.68 -4.64
N GLU A 147 -8.38 -44.04 -4.26
CA GLU A 147 -9.62 -44.03 -5.04
C GLU A 147 -9.44 -43.26 -6.36
N LEU A 148 -8.79 -42.09 -6.31
CA LEU A 148 -8.50 -41.28 -7.50
C LEU A 148 -7.60 -42.01 -8.49
N THR A 149 -6.60 -42.75 -8.00
CA THR A 149 -5.57 -43.43 -8.83
C THR A 149 -5.85 -44.91 -9.09
N ALA A 150 -6.99 -45.43 -8.63
CA ALA A 150 -7.41 -46.80 -8.93
C ALA A 150 -7.61 -46.99 -10.44
N VAL A 151 -7.58 -48.26 -10.90
CA VAL A 151 -7.92 -48.57 -12.30
C VAL A 151 -9.36 -48.16 -12.57
N GLY A 152 -9.55 -47.22 -13.51
CA GLY A 152 -10.87 -46.62 -13.79
C GLY A 152 -11.25 -45.47 -12.86
N GLY A 153 -10.33 -45.03 -12.00
CA GLY A 153 -10.44 -43.81 -11.20
C GLY A 153 -10.33 -42.54 -12.04
N LYS A 154 -10.31 -41.40 -11.37
CA LYS A 154 -10.27 -40.07 -11.99
C LYS A 154 -8.90 -39.71 -12.57
N LEU A 155 -7.85 -40.33 -12.04
CA LEU A 155 -6.47 -40.13 -12.46
C LEU A 155 -5.90 -41.45 -12.98
N ALA A 156 -4.97 -41.34 -13.95
CA ALA A 156 -4.16 -42.47 -14.33
C ALA A 156 -3.34 -42.95 -13.11
N PRO A 157 -3.11 -44.28 -12.94
CA PRO A 157 -2.35 -44.80 -11.80
C PRO A 157 -0.94 -44.24 -11.66
N ASP A 158 -0.38 -43.68 -12.74
CA ASP A 158 0.93 -43.05 -12.77
C ASP A 158 0.91 -41.52 -12.93
N ALA A 159 -0.26 -40.90 -12.83
CA ALA A 159 -0.44 -39.46 -12.96
C ALA A 159 0.47 -38.69 -11.99
N LYS A 160 1.03 -37.59 -12.49
CA LYS A 160 1.71 -36.59 -11.66
C LYS A 160 0.83 -35.37 -11.50
N ILE A 161 0.75 -34.86 -10.27
CA ILE A 161 -0.17 -33.78 -9.91
C ILE A 161 0.54 -32.69 -9.11
N ASN A 162 -0.06 -31.51 -9.08
CA ASN A 162 0.26 -30.48 -8.09
C ASN A 162 -0.56 -30.68 -6.82
N VAL A 163 -0.15 -30.04 -5.73
CA VAL A 163 -0.88 -30.07 -4.45
C VAL A 163 -0.93 -28.66 -3.89
N THR A 164 -2.04 -28.30 -3.25
CA THR A 164 -2.08 -27.06 -2.45
C THR A 164 -2.83 -27.25 -1.14
N GLY A 165 -2.42 -26.46 -0.14
CA GLY A 165 -2.99 -26.46 1.20
C GLY A 165 -2.79 -25.12 1.88
N TYR A 166 -3.71 -24.74 2.76
CA TYR A 166 -3.69 -23.51 3.53
C TYR A 166 -3.85 -23.83 5.03
N SER A 167 -3.14 -23.14 5.92
CA SER A 167 -3.24 -23.35 7.37
C SER A 167 -3.04 -24.84 7.77
N LEU A 168 -4.01 -25.49 8.44
CA LEU A 168 -3.96 -26.93 8.77
C LEU A 168 -3.68 -27.81 7.55
N SER A 169 -4.29 -27.54 6.39
CA SER A 169 -4.07 -28.38 5.21
C SER A 169 -2.73 -28.13 4.52
N GLY A 170 -2.01 -27.06 4.86
CA GLY A 170 -0.59 -26.91 4.53
C GLY A 170 0.26 -28.03 5.13
N HIS A 171 -0.09 -28.50 6.34
CA HIS A 171 0.51 -29.68 6.95
C HIS A 171 0.22 -30.94 6.14
N LEU A 172 -1.07 -31.17 5.78
CA LEU A 172 -1.47 -32.33 4.99
C LEU A 172 -0.76 -32.36 3.63
N ALA A 173 -0.73 -31.23 2.92
CA ALA A 173 -0.04 -31.09 1.64
C ALA A 173 1.46 -31.38 1.76
N THR A 174 2.10 -30.92 2.84
CA THR A 174 3.53 -31.21 3.11
C THR A 174 3.76 -32.70 3.31
N VAL A 175 2.98 -33.35 4.19
CA VAL A 175 3.12 -34.78 4.47
C VAL A 175 2.78 -35.62 3.24
N PHE A 176 1.75 -35.26 2.48
CA PHE A 176 1.39 -35.91 1.22
C PHE A 176 2.51 -35.82 0.18
N THR A 177 3.16 -34.67 0.09
CA THR A 177 4.30 -34.46 -0.82
C THR A 177 5.48 -35.36 -0.47
N GLU A 178 5.77 -35.52 0.82
CA GLU A 178 6.80 -36.46 1.27
C GLU A 178 6.39 -37.91 1.02
N MET A 179 5.14 -38.26 1.27
CA MET A 179 4.63 -39.61 1.02
C MET A 179 4.46 -39.93 -0.46
N HIS A 180 4.40 -38.98 -1.38
CA HIS A 180 4.17 -39.24 -2.81
C HIS A 180 5.09 -38.41 -3.70
N SER A 181 6.34 -38.21 -3.25
CA SER A 181 7.30 -37.34 -3.91
C SER A 181 7.51 -37.69 -5.39
N ASP A 182 7.44 -38.96 -5.78
CA ASP A 182 7.54 -39.43 -7.16
C ASP A 182 6.33 -39.04 -8.05
N ARG A 183 5.20 -38.74 -7.42
CA ARG A 183 3.93 -38.33 -8.05
C ARG A 183 3.68 -36.83 -8.00
N ILE A 184 4.38 -36.08 -7.13
CA ILE A 184 4.20 -34.64 -7.02
C ILE A 184 5.07 -33.89 -8.04
N LEU A 185 4.43 -32.98 -8.78
CA LEU A 185 5.09 -31.97 -9.60
C LEU A 185 5.58 -30.83 -8.71
N GLN A 186 4.64 -30.11 -8.09
CA GLN A 186 4.91 -29.00 -7.18
C GLN A 186 3.81 -28.90 -6.12
N THR A 187 4.16 -28.45 -4.93
CA THR A 187 3.24 -28.17 -3.82
C THR A 187 3.33 -26.71 -3.43
N TYR A 188 2.18 -26.06 -3.24
CA TYR A 188 2.08 -24.69 -2.74
C TYR A 188 1.33 -24.66 -1.42
N THR A 189 1.99 -24.24 -0.35
CA THR A 189 1.35 -24.06 0.95
C THR A 189 1.21 -22.58 1.28
N PHE A 190 0.06 -22.18 1.81
CA PHE A 190 -0.24 -20.82 2.21
C PHE A 190 -0.45 -20.78 3.73
N ASN A 191 0.39 -20.05 4.44
CA ASN A 191 0.40 -19.99 5.90
C ASN A 191 0.34 -21.39 6.54
N GLY A 192 1.00 -22.38 5.93
CA GLY A 192 0.91 -23.77 6.35
C GLY A 192 1.69 -24.04 7.64
N ALA A 193 1.16 -24.90 8.50
CA ALA A 193 1.96 -25.56 9.53
C ALA A 193 2.80 -26.68 8.89
N GLY A 194 4.02 -26.88 9.39
CA GLY A 194 4.84 -28.03 9.04
C GLY A 194 4.37 -29.30 9.74
N ARG A 195 5.12 -30.39 9.55
CA ARG A 195 4.89 -31.65 10.27
C ARG A 195 5.77 -31.80 11.50
N GLY A 196 5.38 -32.70 12.40
CA GLY A 196 6.23 -33.10 13.51
C GLY A 196 7.42 -33.95 13.08
N PHE A 197 8.22 -34.30 14.07
CA PHE A 197 9.35 -35.20 13.88
C PHE A 197 8.89 -36.65 13.98
N VAL A 198 9.42 -37.48 13.08
CA VAL A 198 9.40 -38.94 13.22
C VAL A 198 10.84 -39.34 13.48
N SER A 199 11.08 -40.16 14.50
CA SER A 199 12.42 -40.67 14.74
C SER A 199 12.95 -41.34 13.47
N GLU A 200 14.06 -40.85 12.92
CA GLU A 200 14.84 -41.53 11.87
C GLU A 200 15.22 -42.97 12.28
N LEU A 201 15.12 -43.28 13.57
CA LEU A 201 15.38 -44.57 14.17
C LEU A 201 14.10 -45.40 14.40
N GLY A 202 13.37 -45.69 13.32
CA GLY A 202 12.81 -47.03 13.20
C GLY A 202 13.99 -48.01 13.13
N GLN A 203 13.88 -49.20 13.72
CA GLN A 203 14.96 -50.20 13.87
C GLN A 203 15.74 -50.61 12.58
N ASP A 204 15.42 -50.02 11.42
CA ASP A 204 15.83 -50.45 10.08
C ASP A 204 16.48 -49.34 9.21
N GLY A 205 16.61 -48.08 9.66
CA GLY A 205 17.29 -47.00 8.91
C GLY A 205 16.63 -46.56 7.58
N GLN A 206 15.30 -46.63 7.51
CA GLN A 206 14.53 -46.31 6.29
C GLN A 206 14.28 -44.80 6.11
N PRO A 207 14.13 -44.30 4.86
CA PRO A 207 13.75 -42.90 4.61
C PRO A 207 12.43 -42.50 5.27
N VAL A 208 12.32 -41.22 5.66
CA VAL A 208 11.13 -40.66 6.34
C VAL A 208 9.84 -40.94 5.55
N GLU A 209 9.86 -40.77 4.23
CA GLU A 209 8.72 -41.06 3.33
C GLU A 209 8.13 -42.47 3.52
N GLN A 210 8.99 -43.49 3.61
CA GLN A 210 8.54 -44.88 3.79
C GLN A 210 8.02 -45.13 5.20
N THR A 211 8.57 -44.43 6.18
CA THR A 211 8.09 -44.51 7.56
C THR A 211 6.72 -43.87 7.68
N LEU A 212 6.48 -42.72 7.05
CA LEU A 212 5.16 -42.07 7.00
C LEU A 212 4.12 -42.98 6.33
N ARG A 213 4.43 -43.55 5.16
CA ARG A 213 3.54 -44.51 4.45
C ARG A 213 3.18 -45.72 5.34
N ARG A 214 4.17 -46.32 6.02
CA ARG A 214 3.94 -47.47 6.93
C ARG A 214 3.12 -47.06 8.15
N MET A 215 3.33 -45.86 8.68
CA MET A 215 2.56 -45.33 9.81
C MET A 215 1.08 -45.17 9.44
N MET A 216 0.79 -44.59 8.26
CA MET A 216 -0.59 -44.45 7.78
C MET A 216 -1.27 -45.81 7.56
N LEU A 217 -0.58 -46.77 6.94
CA LEU A 217 -1.12 -48.12 6.71
C LEU A 217 -1.35 -48.91 8.01
N ASP A 218 -0.48 -48.76 9.02
CA ASP A 218 -0.67 -49.38 10.34
C ASP A 218 -1.90 -48.82 11.04
N LEU A 219 -2.08 -47.50 11.04
CA LEU A 219 -3.25 -46.86 11.63
C LEU A 219 -4.53 -47.28 10.89
N GLU A 220 -4.55 -47.18 9.57
CA GLU A 220 -5.69 -47.60 8.76
C GLU A 220 -6.07 -49.06 9.01
N GLY A 221 -5.10 -49.98 9.02
CA GLY A 221 -5.34 -51.39 9.28
C GLY A 221 -5.95 -51.65 10.66
N ARG A 222 -5.55 -50.89 11.68
CA ARG A 222 -6.15 -50.95 13.02
C ARG A 222 -7.57 -50.41 13.03
N LEU A 223 -7.85 -49.33 12.32
CA LEU A 223 -9.19 -48.75 12.23
C LEU A 223 -10.14 -49.69 11.48
N LEU A 224 -9.68 -50.31 10.40
CA LEU A 224 -10.46 -51.31 9.65
C LEU A 224 -10.74 -52.59 10.45
N ALA A 225 -9.95 -52.91 11.48
CA ALA A 225 -10.27 -54.02 12.38
C ALA A 225 -11.54 -53.74 13.22
N PHE A 226 -11.87 -52.47 13.45
CA PHE A 226 -13.06 -52.02 14.19
C PHE A 226 -14.21 -51.58 13.27
N ASP A 227 -13.89 -51.07 12.08
CA ASP A 227 -14.82 -50.67 11.03
C ASP A 227 -14.36 -51.25 9.67
N PRO A 228 -14.65 -52.53 9.39
CA PRO A 228 -14.18 -53.21 8.18
C PRO A 228 -14.63 -52.56 6.86
N GLU A 229 -15.72 -51.79 6.92
CA GLU A 229 -16.31 -51.10 5.79
C GLU A 229 -15.74 -49.70 5.57
N GLY A 230 -14.90 -49.22 6.49
CA GLY A 230 -14.29 -47.89 6.46
C GLY A 230 -15.32 -46.77 6.37
N THR A 231 -16.46 -46.93 7.04
CA THR A 231 -17.61 -46.02 6.97
C THR A 231 -17.24 -44.57 7.32
N GLN A 232 -16.34 -44.37 8.29
CA GLN A 232 -15.88 -43.04 8.71
C GLN A 232 -15.00 -42.31 7.66
N PHE A 233 -14.54 -42.99 6.62
CA PHE A 233 -13.69 -42.39 5.57
C PHE A 233 -14.41 -42.16 4.25
N ARG A 234 -15.71 -42.49 4.17
CA ARG A 234 -16.50 -42.29 2.94
C ARG A 234 -16.83 -40.81 2.76
N SER A 235 -16.91 -40.35 1.51
CA SER A 235 -17.46 -39.02 1.23
C SER A 235 -18.91 -38.95 1.75
N GLY A 236 -19.25 -37.86 2.43
CA GLY A 236 -20.53 -37.64 3.11
C GLY A 236 -20.70 -38.39 4.44
N ALA A 237 -19.64 -39.02 4.98
CA ALA A 237 -19.70 -39.66 6.29
C ALA A 237 -19.88 -38.63 7.42
N ALA A 238 -20.87 -38.82 8.28
CA ALA A 238 -21.13 -37.97 9.44
C ALA A 238 -20.48 -38.51 10.72
N GLY A 239 -20.03 -37.62 11.61
CA GLY A 239 -19.54 -37.98 12.95
C GLY A 239 -18.34 -37.14 13.40
N ASN A 240 -17.62 -37.64 14.40
CA ASN A 240 -16.33 -37.07 14.81
C ASN A 240 -15.44 -38.20 15.36
N ILE A 241 -14.45 -38.61 14.56
CA ILE A 241 -13.54 -39.70 14.90
C ILE A 241 -12.65 -39.38 16.11
N TYR A 242 -12.36 -38.10 16.38
CA TYR A 242 -11.52 -37.66 17.49
C TYR A 242 -12.19 -37.87 18.87
N GLY A 243 -13.51 -38.07 18.89
CA GLY A 243 -14.25 -38.47 20.10
C GLY A 243 -14.42 -39.99 20.25
N ASP A 244 -13.92 -40.80 19.31
CA ASP A 244 -14.11 -42.25 19.31
C ASP A 244 -12.97 -42.97 20.06
N ALA A 245 -13.31 -43.64 21.16
CA ALA A 245 -12.35 -44.41 21.95
C ALA A 245 -11.61 -45.49 21.13
N ARG A 246 -12.19 -46.00 20.04
CA ARG A 246 -11.55 -46.98 19.15
C ARG A 246 -10.42 -46.34 18.35
N TYR A 247 -10.62 -45.10 17.92
CA TYR A 247 -9.59 -44.31 17.26
C TYR A 247 -8.43 -44.01 18.21
N ASP A 248 -8.71 -43.63 19.45
CA ASP A 248 -7.68 -43.40 20.47
C ASP A 248 -6.79 -44.63 20.69
N VAL A 249 -7.39 -45.82 20.81
CA VAL A 249 -6.66 -47.08 20.97
C VAL A 249 -5.79 -47.38 19.74
N ALA A 250 -6.34 -47.20 18.53
CA ALA A 250 -5.61 -47.42 17.29
C ALA A 250 -4.42 -46.46 17.16
N ARG A 251 -4.66 -45.15 17.37
CA ARG A 251 -3.67 -44.08 17.35
C ARG A 251 -2.53 -44.34 18.33
N GLN A 252 -2.84 -44.61 19.59
CA GLN A 252 -1.81 -44.87 20.63
C GLN A 252 -0.95 -46.09 20.28
N ALA A 253 -1.55 -47.15 19.74
CA ALA A 253 -0.82 -48.32 19.31
C ALA A 253 0.09 -48.04 18.09
N THR A 254 -0.38 -47.21 17.15
CA THR A 254 0.45 -46.75 16.02
C THR A 254 1.60 -45.87 16.49
N LEU A 255 1.36 -44.89 17.36
CA LEU A 255 2.41 -44.00 17.89
C LEU A 255 3.43 -44.75 18.76
N THR A 256 3.03 -45.84 19.42
CA THR A 256 3.96 -46.74 20.13
C THR A 256 4.91 -47.44 19.16
N ARG A 257 4.42 -47.80 17.97
CA ARG A 257 5.21 -48.46 16.92
C ARG A 257 6.04 -47.47 16.11
N PHE A 258 5.53 -46.27 15.91
CA PHE A 258 6.14 -45.17 15.17
C PHE A 258 6.20 -43.94 16.08
N PRO A 259 7.23 -43.82 16.94
CA PRO A 259 7.33 -42.69 17.85
C PRO A 259 7.49 -41.37 17.09
N THR A 260 6.66 -40.40 17.46
CA THR A 260 6.67 -39.05 16.88
C THR A 260 6.81 -37.98 17.97
N ILE A 261 7.15 -36.76 17.55
CA ILE A 261 7.20 -35.58 18.40
C ILE A 261 6.34 -34.50 17.77
N GLY A 262 5.40 -33.96 18.55
CA GLY A 262 4.53 -32.86 18.13
C GLY A 262 5.23 -31.53 17.94
N THR A 263 4.59 -30.65 17.18
CA THR A 263 5.12 -29.31 16.85
C THR A 263 5.14 -28.37 18.07
N GLY A 264 4.36 -28.67 19.11
CA GLY A 264 4.30 -27.88 20.35
C GLY A 264 5.46 -28.10 21.33
N ASN A 265 6.37 -29.05 21.08
CA ASN A 265 7.46 -29.38 22.01
C ASN A 265 8.71 -28.53 21.76
N THR A 266 8.87 -27.45 22.52
CA THR A 266 9.99 -26.49 22.37
C THR A 266 11.39 -27.04 22.68
N GLN A 267 11.53 -28.21 23.32
CA GLN A 267 12.85 -28.76 23.71
C GLN A 267 13.61 -29.44 22.56
N PHE A 268 12.93 -29.88 21.50
CA PHE A 268 13.54 -30.52 20.33
C PHE A 268 13.69 -29.58 19.12
N PHE A 269 13.17 -28.36 19.24
CA PHE A 269 13.26 -27.30 18.24
C PHE A 269 14.06 -26.11 18.80
N THR A 270 15.28 -26.37 19.28
CA THR A 270 16.25 -25.30 19.60
C THR A 270 16.62 -24.62 18.29
N ILE A 271 15.89 -23.54 17.99
CA ILE A 271 16.03 -22.70 16.80
C ILE A 271 17.46 -22.12 16.76
N PRO A 272 18.27 -22.41 15.71
CA PRO A 272 19.45 -21.60 15.42
C PRO A 272 18.99 -20.16 15.15
N ALA A 273 19.71 -19.16 15.69
CA ALA A 273 19.43 -17.77 15.38
C ALA A 273 19.41 -17.56 13.85
N GLY A 274 18.32 -17.00 13.31
CA GLY A 274 18.11 -16.82 11.87
C GLY A 274 17.20 -17.86 11.19
N VAL A 275 16.63 -18.82 11.93
CA VAL A 275 15.69 -19.82 11.41
C VAL A 275 14.36 -19.68 12.14
N VAL A 276 13.43 -18.87 11.65
CA VAL A 276 12.12 -18.73 12.30
C VAL A 276 11.25 -19.94 11.90
N GLY A 277 10.69 -20.64 12.89
CA GLY A 277 9.57 -21.58 12.70
C GLY A 277 9.86 -23.09 12.61
N GLY A 278 11.05 -23.53 12.20
CA GLY A 278 11.27 -24.96 11.96
C GLY A 278 12.72 -25.41 11.81
N ILE A 279 12.96 -26.70 11.56
CA ILE A 279 14.27 -27.20 11.11
C ILE A 279 14.19 -27.38 9.58
N PRO A 280 14.81 -26.48 8.78
CA PRO A 280 14.93 -26.68 7.35
C PRO A 280 15.68 -27.99 7.10
N THR A 281 15.04 -28.92 6.42
CA THR A 281 15.67 -30.18 6.04
C THR A 281 15.80 -30.22 4.52
N GLN A 282 16.98 -30.58 4.02
CA GLN A 282 17.16 -30.82 2.59
C GLN A 282 16.60 -32.20 2.27
N SER A 283 15.34 -32.23 1.84
CA SER A 283 14.65 -33.40 1.31
C SER A 283 14.28 -33.11 -0.14
N GLU A 284 14.46 -34.07 -1.04
CA GLU A 284 14.00 -33.95 -2.44
C GLU A 284 12.50 -33.65 -2.50
N ALA A 285 11.72 -34.22 -1.57
CA ALA A 285 10.29 -33.96 -1.48
C ALA A 285 9.98 -32.54 -1.00
N LEU A 286 10.68 -32.05 0.04
CA LEU A 286 10.49 -30.67 0.52
C LEU A 286 11.00 -29.63 -0.48
N GLY A 287 11.95 -29.99 -1.35
CA GLY A 287 12.36 -29.17 -2.49
C GLY A 287 11.25 -28.90 -3.50
N LYS A 288 10.16 -29.68 -3.46
CA LYS A 288 8.94 -29.46 -4.27
C LYS A 288 7.87 -28.65 -3.55
N VAL A 289 8.11 -28.21 -2.31
CA VAL A 289 7.16 -27.39 -1.55
C VAL A 289 7.60 -25.94 -1.60
N ILE A 290 6.76 -25.08 -2.16
CA ILE A 290 6.86 -23.62 -2.03
C ILE A 290 5.91 -23.21 -0.91
N GLN A 291 6.49 -22.77 0.21
CA GLN A 291 5.73 -22.28 1.35
C GLN A 291 5.67 -20.76 1.32
N LEU A 292 4.46 -20.23 1.29
CA LEU A 292 4.16 -18.80 1.26
C LEU A 292 3.53 -18.41 2.59
N VAL A 293 4.05 -17.37 3.23
CA VAL A 293 3.55 -16.88 4.52
C VAL A 293 3.23 -15.40 4.37
N GLY A 294 1.99 -15.04 4.67
CA GLY A 294 1.56 -13.65 4.75
C GLY A 294 2.36 -12.90 5.80
N ASN A 295 2.94 -11.78 5.42
CA ASN A 295 3.65 -10.87 6.30
C ASN A 295 2.98 -9.51 6.22
N ALA A 296 2.25 -9.14 7.27
CA ALA A 296 1.96 -7.73 7.48
C ALA A 296 3.13 -7.13 8.25
N GLU A 297 3.71 -6.06 7.72
CA GLU A 297 4.79 -5.33 8.40
C GLU A 297 4.31 -4.58 9.66
N THR A 298 3.02 -4.73 9.95
CA THR A 298 2.22 -3.97 10.91
C THR A 298 1.44 -5.01 11.72
N GLY A 299 1.81 -5.16 12.99
CA GLY A 299 1.27 -6.23 13.83
C GLY A 299 2.36 -7.02 14.55
N SER A 300 2.11 -7.43 15.79
CA SER A 300 2.95 -8.39 16.49
C SER A 300 2.62 -9.81 15.99
N ASP A 301 2.83 -10.07 14.70
CA ASP A 301 2.78 -11.43 14.19
C ASP A 301 4.12 -12.11 14.47
N VAL A 302 4.22 -12.63 15.68
CA VAL A 302 5.29 -13.54 16.03
C VAL A 302 4.81 -14.91 15.56
N GLN A 303 5.45 -15.45 14.51
CA GLN A 303 5.18 -16.77 13.89
C GLN A 303 4.96 -17.90 14.92
N PHE A 304 3.74 -18.05 15.46
CA PHE A 304 3.47 -19.07 16.48
C PHE A 304 2.91 -20.37 15.90
N VAL A 305 2.23 -20.33 14.74
CA VAL A 305 1.61 -21.52 14.12
C VAL A 305 1.91 -21.64 12.61
N ALA A 306 1.65 -20.59 11.84
CA ALA A 306 2.12 -20.49 10.46
C ALA A 306 3.64 -20.61 10.48
N ASN A 307 4.21 -21.51 9.69
CA ASN A 307 5.65 -21.76 9.68
C ASN A 307 6.19 -22.56 10.89
N SER A 308 5.37 -23.25 11.69
CA SER A 308 5.87 -24.13 12.78
C SER A 308 6.29 -25.54 12.30
N GLY A 309 7.18 -26.25 13.00
CA GLY A 309 7.48 -27.67 12.75
C GLY A 309 8.53 -27.91 11.64
N ILE A 310 8.49 -29.06 10.96
CA ILE A 310 9.38 -29.37 9.82
C ILE A 310 8.65 -29.09 8.52
N HIS A 311 9.19 -28.18 7.72
CA HIS A 311 8.64 -27.71 6.45
C HIS A 311 9.75 -27.20 5.52
N ALA A 312 9.40 -26.85 4.28
CA ALA A 312 10.30 -26.19 3.34
C ALA A 312 10.52 -24.71 3.71
N PRO A 313 11.65 -24.08 3.33
CA PRO A 313 11.88 -22.67 3.58
C PRO A 313 10.70 -21.79 3.13
N SER A 314 10.21 -20.93 4.02
CA SER A 314 9.11 -20.02 3.72
C SER A 314 9.58 -18.80 2.94
N THR A 315 8.76 -18.36 2.00
CA THR A 315 8.84 -17.05 1.36
C THR A 315 7.76 -16.17 1.96
N SER A 316 8.17 -15.07 2.60
CA SER A 316 7.23 -14.04 3.06
C SER A 316 6.62 -13.32 1.88
N VAL A 317 5.33 -13.00 1.97
CA VAL A 317 4.59 -12.24 0.97
C VAL A 317 3.90 -11.10 1.67
N PHE A 318 4.01 -9.89 1.13
CA PHE A 318 3.27 -8.75 1.65
C PHE A 318 1.77 -9.02 1.69
N ILE A 319 1.14 -8.74 2.83
CA ILE A 319 -0.30 -8.63 2.97
C ILE A 319 -0.64 -7.42 3.83
N GLU A 320 -1.85 -6.92 3.68
CA GLU A 320 -2.35 -5.85 4.52
C GLU A 320 -2.52 -6.31 5.98
N GLY A 321 -2.13 -5.45 6.93
CA GLY A 321 -2.24 -5.70 8.36
C GLY A 321 -3.67 -5.87 8.85
N GLN A 322 -3.89 -6.87 9.70
CA GLN A 322 -5.14 -7.05 10.40
C GLN A 322 -4.89 -7.14 11.91
N PRO A 323 -5.84 -6.72 12.75
CA PRO A 323 -5.69 -6.79 14.20
C PRO A 323 -5.37 -8.20 14.69
N LEU A 324 -4.54 -8.32 15.73
CA LEU A 324 -4.18 -9.60 16.35
C LEU A 324 -5.30 -10.11 17.28
N LEU A 325 -6.27 -10.82 16.71
CA LEU A 325 -7.35 -11.57 17.34
C LEU A 325 -7.06 -13.09 17.51
N GLU A 326 -5.81 -13.54 17.32
CA GLU A 326 -5.47 -14.96 17.55
C GLU A 326 -5.21 -15.22 19.04
N GLY A 327 -6.03 -16.05 19.66
CA GLY A 327 -5.81 -16.45 21.06
C GLY A 327 -7.09 -16.81 21.79
N PHE A 328 -7.03 -17.94 22.48
CA PHE A 328 -8.05 -18.52 23.34
C PHE A 328 -8.88 -17.52 24.15
N ASN A 329 -10.20 -17.75 24.12
CA ASN A 329 -11.20 -17.18 25.02
C ASN A 329 -11.30 -15.65 25.03
N GLN A 330 -12.11 -15.10 24.12
CA GLN A 330 -13.21 -14.21 24.51
C GLN A 330 -14.19 -13.94 23.37
N GLN A 331 -15.37 -14.54 23.50
CA GLN A 331 -16.70 -14.15 23.02
C GLN A 331 -16.84 -13.29 21.76
N ARG A 332 -17.66 -13.84 20.85
CA ARG A 332 -18.27 -13.31 19.61
C ARG A 332 -17.58 -13.79 18.34
N GLU A 333 -18.41 -13.91 17.31
CA GLU A 333 -18.17 -14.34 15.94
C GLU A 333 -17.14 -13.45 15.23
N PHE A 334 -15.94 -13.32 15.80
CA PHE A 334 -14.86 -12.60 15.16
C PHE A 334 -14.37 -13.46 14.00
N GLN A 335 -14.75 -12.98 12.82
CA GLN A 335 -14.16 -13.23 11.51
C GLN A 335 -12.65 -13.36 11.69
N TYR A 336 -12.06 -14.44 11.14
CA TYR A 336 -10.68 -14.88 11.39
C TYR A 336 -9.76 -13.71 11.72
N GLY A 337 -9.14 -13.81 12.89
CA GLY A 337 -8.05 -12.93 13.22
C GLY A 337 -6.90 -13.03 12.20
N ASN A 338 -6.35 -11.86 11.87
CA ASN A 338 -4.92 -11.63 11.62
C ASN A 338 -4.40 -12.09 10.25
N THR A 339 -3.20 -11.64 9.95
CA THR A 339 -2.26 -11.99 8.87
C THR A 339 -2.27 -13.44 8.33
N HIS A 340 -2.91 -14.37 9.01
CA HIS A 340 -3.10 -15.75 8.58
C HIS A 340 -4.19 -15.94 7.51
N SER A 341 -4.56 -14.95 6.68
CA SER A 341 -5.70 -15.03 5.75
C SER A 341 -5.32 -15.40 4.30
N LEU A 342 -5.92 -16.46 3.76
CA LEU A 342 -5.80 -16.79 2.33
C LEU A 342 -6.40 -15.69 1.44
N THR A 343 -7.47 -15.04 1.88
CA THR A 343 -8.13 -13.97 1.13
C THR A 343 -7.20 -12.77 0.94
N LEU A 344 -6.49 -12.35 2.00
CA LEU A 344 -5.51 -11.26 1.91
C LEU A 344 -4.34 -11.59 0.98
N LEU A 345 -3.87 -12.85 1.02
CA LEU A 345 -2.85 -13.33 0.08
C LEU A 345 -3.34 -13.24 -1.36
N VAL A 346 -4.56 -13.71 -1.64
CA VAL A 346 -5.16 -13.64 -2.99
C VAL A 346 -5.27 -12.20 -3.48
N ASP A 347 -5.76 -11.28 -2.63
CA ASP A 347 -5.97 -9.88 -3.01
C ASP A 347 -4.63 -9.14 -3.22
N SER A 348 -3.64 -9.40 -2.36
CA SER A 348 -2.26 -8.92 -2.55
C SER A 348 -1.66 -9.46 -3.86
N PHE A 349 -1.73 -10.78 -4.11
CA PHE A 349 -1.22 -11.36 -5.34
C PHE A 349 -1.93 -10.82 -6.59
N ALA A 350 -3.22 -10.51 -6.52
CA ALA A 350 -3.96 -9.94 -7.65
C ALA A 350 -3.43 -8.55 -8.03
N LEU A 351 -3.15 -7.69 -7.05
CA LEU A 351 -2.56 -6.38 -7.30
C LEU A 351 -1.11 -6.49 -7.77
N GLN A 352 -0.32 -7.38 -7.17
CA GLN A 352 1.04 -7.66 -7.62
C GLN A 352 1.06 -8.20 -9.07
N GLU A 353 0.10 -9.05 -9.45
CA GLU A 353 -0.06 -9.52 -10.83
C GLU A 353 -0.40 -8.37 -11.77
N LEU A 354 -1.21 -7.39 -11.33
CA LEU A 354 -1.47 -6.18 -12.11
C LEU A 354 -0.17 -5.39 -12.34
N PHE A 355 0.67 -5.21 -11.32
CA PHE A 355 1.99 -4.57 -11.47
C PHE A 355 2.87 -5.31 -12.48
N LEU A 356 2.87 -6.65 -12.46
CA LEU A 356 3.60 -7.46 -13.45
C LEU A 356 3.00 -7.40 -14.86
N LYS A 357 1.69 -7.15 -15.00
CA LYS A 357 1.07 -6.87 -16.31
C LYS A 357 1.51 -5.51 -16.85
N VAL A 358 1.70 -4.53 -15.98
CA VAL A 358 2.23 -3.21 -16.34
C VAL A 358 3.72 -3.31 -16.73
N ASP A 359 4.52 -3.94 -15.88
CA ASP A 359 5.95 -4.17 -16.08
C ASP A 359 6.35 -5.62 -15.69
N PRO A 360 6.50 -6.52 -16.68
CA PRO A 360 6.90 -7.91 -16.44
C PRO A 360 8.32 -8.10 -15.90
N THR A 361 9.13 -7.04 -15.85
CA THR A 361 10.53 -7.10 -15.40
C THR A 361 10.71 -6.80 -13.92
N LEU A 362 9.62 -6.41 -13.22
CA LEU A 362 9.66 -6.12 -11.79
C LEU A 362 10.07 -7.35 -10.98
N GLU A 363 10.98 -7.11 -10.03
CA GLU A 363 11.30 -8.08 -9.00
C GLU A 363 10.29 -8.01 -7.86
N GLN A 364 10.08 -9.14 -7.17
CA GLN A 364 9.15 -9.22 -6.04
C GLN A 364 9.40 -8.14 -4.98
N SER A 365 10.67 -7.93 -4.62
CA SER A 365 11.07 -6.92 -3.62
C SER A 365 10.78 -5.48 -4.05
N GLN A 366 10.75 -5.19 -5.36
CA GLN A 366 10.38 -3.87 -5.85
C GLN A 366 8.88 -3.63 -5.73
N ILE A 367 8.06 -4.66 -6.00
CA ILE A 367 6.60 -4.58 -5.86
C ILE A 367 6.23 -4.41 -4.39
N GLU A 368 6.75 -5.28 -3.51
CA GLU A 368 6.47 -5.23 -2.08
C GLU A 368 7.03 -3.95 -1.44
N GLY A 369 8.21 -3.50 -1.85
CA GLY A 369 8.77 -2.22 -1.42
C GLY A 369 7.87 -1.03 -1.77
N ILE A 370 7.25 -1.04 -2.96
CA ILE A 370 6.26 -0.02 -3.34
C ILE A 370 5.04 -0.09 -2.43
N PHE A 371 4.49 -1.29 -2.18
CA PHE A 371 3.27 -1.45 -1.39
C PHE A 371 3.50 -0.94 0.05
N ASN A 372 4.64 -1.30 0.64
CA ASN A 372 5.05 -0.83 1.97
C ASN A 372 5.25 0.69 2.06
N ALA A 373 5.45 1.37 0.94
CA ALA A 373 5.76 2.78 0.85
C ALA A 373 4.54 3.68 0.58
N VAL A 374 3.34 3.10 0.50
CA VAL A 374 2.11 3.83 0.16
C VAL A 374 1.37 4.32 1.40
N SER A 375 1.35 3.56 2.50
CA SER A 375 0.60 3.92 3.71
C SER A 375 1.37 3.69 5.02
N ALA A 376 1.39 4.74 5.86
CA ALA A 376 1.80 4.66 7.27
C ALA A 376 0.73 4.03 8.16
N GLN A 377 -0.49 3.79 7.67
CA GLN A 377 -1.53 3.21 8.51
C GLN A 377 -1.13 1.79 8.89
N LYS A 378 -1.30 1.47 10.18
CA LYS A 378 -0.92 0.18 10.77
C LYS A 378 -2.15 -0.41 11.46
N ALA A 379 -2.28 -1.73 11.46
CA ALA A 379 -3.33 -2.40 12.20
C ALA A 379 -3.11 -2.30 13.72
N ASP A 380 -4.21 -2.16 14.47
CA ASP A 380 -4.18 -2.11 15.94
C ASP A 380 -3.89 -3.50 16.51
N VAL A 381 -2.79 -3.62 17.26
CA VAL A 381 -2.45 -4.84 18.01
C VAL A 381 -3.15 -4.95 19.38
N THR A 382 -3.86 -3.90 19.80
CA THR A 382 -4.42 -3.80 21.14
C THR A 382 -5.85 -4.32 21.18
N VAL A 383 -6.07 -5.47 21.82
CA VAL A 383 -7.41 -6.05 22.04
C VAL A 383 -7.85 -5.80 23.49
N LEU A 384 -8.42 -4.63 23.76
CA LEU A 384 -9.03 -4.30 25.06
C LEU A 384 -10.54 -4.61 25.04
N PRO A 385 -11.13 -5.12 26.14
CA PRO A 385 -12.57 -5.38 26.21
C PRO A 385 -13.40 -4.12 25.90
N GLY A 386 -14.29 -4.22 24.90
CA GLY A 386 -15.17 -3.11 24.49
C GLY A 386 -14.55 -2.11 23.51
N VAL A 387 -13.27 -2.29 23.14
CA VAL A 387 -12.60 -1.54 22.06
C VAL A 387 -12.60 -2.41 20.81
N ILE A 388 -13.03 -1.86 19.68
CA ILE A 388 -12.93 -2.54 18.38
C ILE A 388 -11.58 -2.13 17.76
N PRO A 389 -10.63 -3.06 17.58
CA PRO A 389 -9.35 -2.72 16.99
C PRO A 389 -9.50 -2.43 15.49
N LEU A 390 -8.71 -1.50 14.95
CA LEU A 390 -8.77 -1.10 13.55
C LEU A 390 -7.80 -1.91 12.68
N ALA A 391 -8.27 -2.33 11.51
CA ALA A 391 -7.42 -2.94 10.49
C ALA A 391 -6.59 -1.89 9.73
N GLU A 392 -5.45 -2.34 9.19
CA GLU A 392 -4.89 -1.68 8.01
C GLU A 392 -5.87 -1.99 6.88
N GLY A 393 -6.28 -0.97 6.15
CA GLY A 393 -7.36 -1.13 5.17
C GLY A 393 -7.19 -0.25 3.95
N ASP A 394 -6.05 0.37 3.74
CA ASP A 394 -5.87 1.32 2.66
C ASP A 394 -4.61 1.10 1.83
N THR A 395 -3.75 0.12 2.14
CA THR A 395 -2.48 -0.03 1.42
C THR A 395 -2.71 -0.58 0.02
N LEU A 396 -3.50 -1.64 -0.12
CA LEU A 396 -3.81 -2.24 -1.43
C LEU A 396 -4.64 -1.27 -2.28
N GLU A 397 -5.63 -0.61 -1.67
CA GLU A 397 -6.54 0.33 -2.32
C GLU A 397 -5.81 1.59 -2.78
N LYS A 398 -5.00 2.23 -1.92
CA LYS A 398 -4.21 3.41 -2.31
C LYS A 398 -3.17 3.08 -3.36
N THR A 399 -2.56 1.89 -3.29
CA THR A 399 -1.60 1.45 -4.32
C THR A 399 -2.30 1.29 -5.67
N LEU A 400 -3.48 0.67 -5.67
CA LEU A 400 -4.32 0.54 -6.86
C LEU A 400 -4.78 1.91 -7.37
N ASP A 401 -5.19 2.82 -6.49
CA ASP A 401 -5.64 4.16 -6.84
C ASP A 401 -4.52 5.03 -7.41
N ALA A 402 -3.30 4.95 -6.88
CA ALA A 402 -2.13 5.61 -7.46
C ALA A 402 -1.91 5.18 -8.92
N LEU A 403 -2.03 3.87 -9.19
CA LEU A 403 -1.92 3.34 -10.55
C LEU A 403 -3.11 3.79 -11.43
N ARG A 404 -4.34 3.73 -10.90
CA ARG A 404 -5.56 4.15 -11.60
C ARG A 404 -5.51 5.62 -11.98
N LYS A 405 -5.12 6.51 -11.06
CA LYS A 405 -5.02 7.94 -11.32
C LYS A 405 -4.13 8.23 -12.52
N VAL A 406 -2.95 7.60 -12.60
CA VAL A 406 -2.04 7.77 -13.75
C VAL A 406 -2.73 7.41 -15.07
N PHE A 407 -3.40 6.26 -15.15
CA PHE A 407 -4.02 5.78 -16.39
C PHE A 407 -5.39 6.39 -16.72
N LEU A 408 -6.15 6.82 -15.72
CA LEU A 408 -7.57 7.14 -15.84
C LEU A 408 -7.90 8.61 -15.50
N GLY A 409 -6.95 9.38 -14.96
CA GLY A 409 -7.19 10.75 -14.52
C GLY A 409 -7.84 10.80 -13.13
N ASN A 410 -8.72 11.76 -12.91
CA ASN A 410 -9.45 11.88 -11.66
C ASN A 410 -10.42 10.70 -11.48
N VAL A 411 -10.17 9.88 -10.46
CA VAL A 411 -10.98 8.70 -10.12
C VAL A 411 -11.36 8.75 -8.64
N SER A 412 -12.55 8.23 -8.32
CA SER A 412 -12.93 8.03 -6.92
C SER A 412 -12.04 6.97 -6.28
N SER A 413 -11.70 7.18 -5.01
CA SER A 413 -10.94 6.21 -4.22
C SER A 413 -11.62 4.83 -4.22
N THR A 414 -10.81 3.78 -4.24
CA THR A 414 -11.28 2.42 -4.06
C THR A 414 -11.84 2.29 -2.63
N PRO A 415 -13.08 1.80 -2.48
CA PRO A 415 -13.70 1.71 -1.16
C PRO A 415 -13.05 0.60 -0.33
N PHE A 416 -12.84 0.91 0.94
CA PHE A 416 -12.35 -0.04 1.94
C PHE A 416 -13.12 0.15 3.25
N GLY A 417 -12.94 -0.80 4.17
CA GLY A 417 -13.40 -0.63 5.55
C GLY A 417 -12.26 -0.87 6.54
N ARG A 418 -12.44 -0.38 7.76
CA ARG A 418 -11.37 -0.25 8.76
C ARG A 418 -11.63 -1.07 10.03
N GLN A 419 -12.76 -1.77 10.08
CA GLN A 419 -13.11 -2.65 11.18
C GLN A 419 -12.65 -4.08 10.89
N PRO A 420 -12.50 -4.93 11.91
CA PRO A 420 -12.13 -6.33 11.72
C PRO A 420 -13.10 -7.02 10.77
N GLY A 421 -12.58 -7.60 9.69
CA GLY A 421 -13.37 -8.33 8.72
C GLY A 421 -14.03 -7.49 7.62
N ASP A 422 -13.91 -6.15 7.68
CA ASP A 422 -14.37 -5.27 6.60
C ASP A 422 -13.62 -5.52 5.29
N PHE A 423 -12.34 -5.93 5.35
CA PHE A 423 -11.61 -6.35 4.17
C PHE A 423 -12.28 -7.55 3.49
N GLY A 424 -12.95 -8.43 4.25
CA GLY A 424 -13.74 -9.54 3.72
C GLY A 424 -15.12 -9.15 3.18
N ASN A 425 -15.49 -7.85 3.23
CA ASN A 425 -16.75 -7.35 2.68
C ASN A 425 -16.77 -7.49 1.16
N LEU A 426 -17.78 -8.19 0.65
CA LEU A 426 -17.85 -8.51 -0.78
C LEU A 426 -18.02 -7.26 -1.66
N GLY A 427 -18.73 -6.23 -1.18
CA GLY A 427 -18.93 -5.00 -1.93
C GLY A 427 -17.62 -4.23 -2.15
N ASN A 428 -16.82 -4.07 -1.09
CA ASN A 428 -15.51 -3.44 -1.18
C ASN A 428 -14.56 -4.25 -2.08
N ARG A 429 -14.49 -5.58 -1.88
CA ARG A 429 -13.65 -6.45 -2.70
C ARG A 429 -14.09 -6.48 -4.17
N ASP A 430 -15.40 -6.55 -4.46
CA ASP A 430 -15.90 -6.48 -5.84
C ASP A 430 -15.47 -5.16 -6.50
N ALA A 431 -15.54 -4.03 -5.79
CA ALA A 431 -15.07 -2.74 -6.29
C ALA A 431 -13.55 -2.74 -6.54
N PHE A 432 -12.75 -3.29 -5.61
CA PHE A 432 -11.30 -3.47 -5.78
C PHE A 432 -10.95 -4.25 -7.06
N TYR A 433 -11.61 -5.40 -7.29
CA TYR A 433 -11.37 -6.21 -8.49
C TYR A 433 -11.88 -5.55 -9.78
N GLN A 434 -13.00 -4.82 -9.74
CA GLN A 434 -13.46 -4.02 -10.88
C GLN A 434 -12.45 -2.92 -11.24
N ASN A 435 -11.85 -2.30 -10.22
CA ASN A 435 -10.82 -1.28 -10.39
C ASN A 435 -9.52 -1.87 -10.97
N ILE A 436 -9.11 -3.09 -10.58
CA ILE A 436 -8.02 -3.83 -11.25
C ILE A 436 -8.35 -4.06 -12.74
N GLN A 437 -9.59 -4.43 -13.08
CA GLN A 437 -10.00 -4.63 -14.48
C GLN A 437 -9.96 -3.33 -15.29
N GLN A 438 -10.33 -2.20 -14.70
CA GLN A 438 -10.25 -0.88 -15.36
C GLN A 438 -8.81 -0.56 -15.79
N VAL A 439 -7.84 -0.75 -14.89
CA VAL A 439 -6.41 -0.57 -15.23
C VAL A 439 -5.98 -1.57 -16.28
N THR A 440 -6.33 -2.85 -16.12
CA THR A 440 -5.97 -3.91 -17.09
C THR A 440 -6.48 -3.58 -18.50
N ALA A 441 -7.69 -3.02 -18.62
CA ALA A 441 -8.25 -2.59 -19.91
C ALA A 441 -7.51 -1.37 -20.50
N ALA A 442 -7.00 -0.47 -19.65
CA ALA A 442 -6.23 0.69 -20.07
C ALA A 442 -4.82 0.34 -20.62
N LEU A 443 -4.27 -0.84 -20.30
CA LEU A 443 -2.94 -1.28 -20.78
C LEU A 443 -2.90 -1.73 -22.24
N THR A 444 -4.02 -1.71 -22.97
CA THR A 444 -4.14 -2.40 -24.26
C THR A 444 -3.16 -1.89 -25.34
N GLY A 445 -2.23 -2.77 -25.74
CA GLY A 445 -1.32 -2.56 -26.87
C GLY A 445 -0.06 -1.75 -26.55
N VAL A 446 0.17 -1.38 -25.29
CA VAL A 446 1.29 -0.55 -24.86
C VAL A 446 2.03 -1.23 -23.70
N SER A 447 3.36 -1.19 -23.72
CA SER A 447 4.20 -1.68 -22.64
C SER A 447 4.76 -0.52 -21.82
N TYR A 448 4.82 -0.73 -20.51
CA TYR A 448 5.31 0.26 -19.56
C TYR A 448 6.44 -0.32 -18.71
N ARG A 449 7.14 0.57 -18.02
CA ARG A 449 8.09 0.26 -16.96
C ARG A 449 7.66 0.99 -15.70
N ILE A 450 7.89 0.34 -14.57
CA ILE A 450 7.69 0.92 -13.25
C ILE A 450 9.08 1.19 -12.67
N ASP A 451 9.42 2.47 -12.51
CA ASP A 451 10.63 2.88 -11.81
C ASP A 451 10.24 3.10 -10.32
N SER A 452 10.65 2.18 -9.44
CA SER A 452 10.45 2.33 -8.00
C SER A 452 11.29 3.49 -7.46
N LEU A 453 10.67 4.41 -6.71
CA LEU A 453 11.37 5.50 -6.02
C LEU A 453 11.84 5.09 -4.62
N VAL A 454 11.46 3.90 -4.16
CA VAL A 454 11.89 3.34 -2.88
C VAL A 454 13.40 3.11 -2.91
N GLY A 455 14.10 3.74 -1.96
CA GLY A 455 15.57 3.68 -1.88
C GLY A 455 16.32 4.60 -2.85
N GLN A 456 15.63 5.44 -3.64
CA GLN A 456 16.29 6.50 -4.43
C GLN A 456 16.68 7.68 -3.53
N SER A 457 17.60 8.53 -4.01
CA SER A 457 17.95 9.77 -3.30
C SER A 457 17.08 10.95 -3.76
N ALA A 458 16.84 11.91 -2.87
CA ALA A 458 16.12 13.14 -3.19
C ALA A 458 16.79 13.89 -4.35
N SER A 459 18.13 13.92 -4.35
CA SER A 459 18.91 14.52 -5.43
C SER A 459 18.67 13.88 -6.80
N THR A 460 18.51 12.55 -6.85
CA THR A 460 18.23 11.82 -8.10
C THR A 460 16.84 12.17 -8.61
N MET A 461 15.83 12.09 -7.74
CA MET A 461 14.44 12.41 -8.08
C MET A 461 14.30 13.86 -8.56
N ARG A 462 14.87 14.81 -7.83
CA ARG A 462 14.93 16.24 -8.20
C ARG A 462 15.61 16.46 -9.55
N THR A 463 16.75 15.83 -9.78
CA THR A 463 17.50 15.98 -11.04
C THR A 463 16.69 15.53 -12.24
N ILE A 464 15.94 14.44 -12.11
CA ILE A 464 15.07 13.94 -13.19
C ILE A 464 13.84 14.82 -13.35
N ALA A 465 13.18 15.23 -12.25
CA ALA A 465 12.04 16.12 -12.27
C ALA A 465 12.34 17.46 -12.98
N LEU A 466 13.57 17.97 -12.85
CA LEU A 466 14.02 19.21 -13.50
C LEU A 466 14.36 19.07 -14.98
N GLN A 467 14.33 17.87 -15.56
CA GLN A 467 14.52 17.70 -17.00
C GLN A 467 13.29 18.26 -17.71
N ASP A 468 13.49 19.33 -18.48
CA ASP A 468 12.42 20.00 -19.21
C ASP A 468 12.87 20.28 -20.63
N GLY A 469 12.10 19.75 -21.58
CA GLY A 469 12.43 19.88 -22.98
C GLY A 469 11.49 19.06 -23.84
N PRO A 470 11.43 19.36 -25.14
CA PRO A 470 10.59 18.64 -26.10
C PRO A 470 11.04 17.20 -26.32
N ASN A 471 11.99 16.67 -25.53
CA ASN A 471 12.43 15.28 -25.54
C ASN A 471 12.34 14.60 -24.15
N ASP A 472 11.99 15.32 -23.08
CA ASP A 472 12.14 14.86 -21.69
C ASP A 472 10.79 14.55 -21.01
N ALA A 473 10.05 13.58 -21.56
CA ALA A 473 8.79 13.11 -20.98
C ALA A 473 8.96 12.46 -19.58
N LEU A 474 10.18 12.04 -19.25
CA LEU A 474 10.51 11.47 -17.94
C LEU A 474 10.47 12.51 -16.82
N GLY A 475 10.84 13.76 -17.11
CA GLY A 475 10.75 14.85 -16.15
C GLY A 475 9.31 15.05 -15.70
N LEU A 476 8.38 15.15 -16.65
CA LEU A 476 6.94 15.28 -16.37
C LEU A 476 6.40 14.13 -15.49
N ALA A 477 6.83 12.90 -15.75
CA ALA A 477 6.45 11.73 -14.96
C ALA A 477 6.93 11.79 -13.50
N TYR A 478 8.17 12.26 -13.28
CA TYR A 478 8.74 12.46 -11.96
C TYR A 478 8.10 13.63 -11.21
N ARG A 479 7.76 14.72 -11.90
CA ARG A 479 7.04 15.86 -11.29
C ARG A 479 5.68 15.41 -10.75
N TYR A 480 4.94 14.64 -11.55
CA TYR A 480 3.67 14.06 -11.11
C TYR A 480 3.85 13.17 -9.87
N ALA A 481 4.84 12.25 -9.89
CA ALA A 481 5.07 11.36 -8.75
C ALA A 481 5.46 12.12 -7.48
N LEU A 482 6.25 13.20 -7.59
CA LEU A 482 6.61 14.05 -6.46
C LEU A 482 5.43 14.89 -5.96
N LYS A 483 4.63 15.47 -6.85
CA LYS A 483 3.41 16.22 -6.50
C LYS A 483 2.42 15.32 -5.76
N GLU A 484 2.16 14.11 -6.26
CA GLU A 484 1.22 13.16 -5.65
C GLU A 484 1.81 12.29 -4.53
N LEU A 485 3.09 12.48 -4.17
CA LEU A 485 3.83 11.64 -3.21
C LEU A 485 3.76 10.12 -3.52
N ASN A 486 3.78 9.75 -4.81
CA ASN A 486 3.77 8.37 -5.26
C ASN A 486 5.16 7.73 -5.15
N PRO A 487 5.30 6.53 -4.56
CA PRO A 487 6.60 5.86 -4.40
C PRO A 487 7.11 5.17 -5.67
N PHE A 488 6.52 5.46 -6.83
CA PHE A 488 6.90 4.92 -8.13
C PHE A 488 6.53 5.87 -9.27
N VAL A 489 7.20 5.68 -10.40
CA VAL A 489 6.91 6.37 -11.67
C VAL A 489 6.56 5.33 -12.73
N LEU A 490 5.56 5.62 -13.55
CA LEU A 490 5.29 4.87 -14.77
C LEU A 490 5.98 5.55 -15.95
N ARG A 491 6.59 4.77 -16.83
CA ARG A 491 7.07 5.29 -18.11
C ARG A 491 6.77 4.32 -19.24
N GLY A 492 6.40 4.86 -20.39
CA GLY A 492 6.30 4.09 -21.62
C GLY A 492 7.66 3.54 -22.05
N MET A 493 7.63 2.54 -22.92
CA MET A 493 8.85 2.06 -23.59
C MET A 493 9.44 3.09 -24.56
N ASP A 494 8.68 4.12 -24.90
CA ASP A 494 9.08 5.28 -25.69
C ASP A 494 8.60 6.58 -25.03
N ARG A 495 9.14 7.69 -25.54
CA ARG A 495 8.88 9.04 -25.04
C ARG A 495 7.41 9.43 -25.22
N ASP A 496 6.83 9.20 -26.39
CA ASP A 496 5.51 9.71 -26.73
C ASP A 496 4.44 9.02 -25.88
N THR A 497 4.64 7.73 -25.60
CA THR A 497 3.82 6.97 -24.65
C THR A 497 3.91 7.56 -23.24
N THR A 498 5.11 7.88 -22.76
CA THR A 498 5.29 8.53 -21.44
C THR A 498 4.63 9.91 -21.42
N GLN A 499 4.84 10.71 -22.47
CA GLN A 499 4.24 12.04 -22.59
C GLN A 499 2.71 11.95 -22.57
N ALA A 500 2.12 11.00 -23.29
CA ALA A 500 0.68 10.82 -23.36
C ALA A 500 0.06 10.44 -22.00
N LEU A 501 0.78 9.65 -21.18
CA LEU A 501 0.32 9.32 -19.83
C LEU A 501 0.18 10.55 -18.94
N TYR A 502 1.14 11.48 -19.02
CA TYR A 502 1.21 12.59 -18.06
C TYR A 502 0.71 13.93 -18.56
N SER A 503 0.55 14.13 -19.87
CA SER A 503 0.05 15.41 -20.42
C SER A 503 -1.37 15.72 -19.93
N ARG A 504 -2.19 14.70 -19.67
CA ARG A 504 -3.54 14.85 -19.08
C ARG A 504 -3.53 15.36 -17.64
N HIS A 505 -2.41 15.19 -16.95
CA HIS A 505 -2.17 15.67 -15.58
C HIS A 505 -1.40 16.99 -15.58
N ASN A 506 -1.34 17.65 -16.75
CA ASN A 506 -0.70 18.94 -16.93
C ASN A 506 -1.48 19.81 -17.92
N GLU A 507 -2.80 19.60 -18.06
CA GLU A 507 -3.63 20.36 -19.00
C GLU A 507 -3.71 21.84 -18.63
N THR A 508 -3.66 22.13 -17.32
CA THR A 508 -3.63 23.49 -16.75
C THR A 508 -2.20 24.02 -16.54
N GLY A 509 -1.17 23.25 -16.89
CA GLY A 509 0.22 23.64 -16.68
C GLY A 509 0.73 23.43 -15.24
N GLU A 510 -0.04 22.77 -14.37
CA GLU A 510 0.28 22.54 -12.95
C GLU A 510 1.57 21.74 -12.65
N LEU A 511 2.14 21.04 -13.64
CA LEU A 511 3.43 20.35 -13.57
C LEU A 511 4.53 21.07 -14.38
N SER A 512 4.25 22.26 -14.87
CA SER A 512 5.21 23.05 -15.65
C SER A 512 6.25 23.64 -14.72
N LEU A 513 7.52 23.55 -15.14
CA LEU A 513 8.57 24.28 -14.45
C LEU A 513 8.32 25.77 -14.64
N LEU A 514 8.60 26.52 -13.59
CA LEU A 514 8.67 27.94 -13.68
C LEU A 514 9.82 28.38 -14.61
N ASP A 515 9.51 29.23 -15.60
CA ASP A 515 10.48 30.02 -16.37
C ASP A 515 10.53 31.46 -15.84
N PRO A 516 11.61 31.84 -15.15
CA PRO A 516 11.72 33.16 -14.52
C PRO A 516 11.77 34.33 -15.52
N ASN A 517 12.02 34.07 -16.80
CA ASN A 517 12.05 35.14 -17.81
C ASN A 517 10.66 35.48 -18.35
N THR A 518 9.74 34.51 -18.27
CA THR A 518 8.39 34.64 -18.85
C THR A 518 7.28 34.63 -17.81
N GLY A 519 7.59 34.26 -16.56
CA GLY A 519 6.59 34.10 -15.50
C GLY A 519 5.64 32.92 -15.72
N THR A 520 5.97 32.01 -16.64
CA THR A 520 5.11 30.86 -16.95
C THR A 520 5.53 29.62 -16.19
N GLY A 521 4.55 28.82 -15.76
CA GLY A 521 4.77 27.61 -14.96
C GLY A 521 4.95 27.92 -13.48
N ASN A 522 4.79 26.89 -12.64
CA ASN A 522 4.59 27.12 -11.20
C ASN A 522 5.60 26.39 -10.33
N LEU A 523 6.33 25.40 -10.86
CA LEU A 523 7.12 24.52 -10.01
C LEU A 523 8.60 24.92 -10.03
N THR A 524 9.09 25.38 -8.88
CA THR A 524 10.48 25.78 -8.69
C THR A 524 11.41 24.60 -8.43
N SER A 525 12.72 24.85 -8.55
CA SER A 525 13.71 23.83 -8.20
C SER A 525 13.75 23.50 -6.71
N LEU A 526 13.34 24.43 -5.85
CA LEU A 526 13.27 24.20 -4.40
C LEU A 526 12.03 23.36 -4.06
N TYR A 527 10.88 23.62 -4.71
CA TYR A 527 9.68 22.80 -4.61
C TYR A 527 9.98 21.30 -4.80
N PHE A 528 10.73 20.91 -5.83
CA PHE A 528 11.07 19.50 -6.05
C PHE A 528 12.09 18.94 -5.07
N GLU A 529 12.96 19.79 -4.51
CA GLU A 529 13.86 19.37 -3.44
C GLU A 529 13.08 18.96 -2.20
N ASP A 530 12.12 19.80 -1.82
CA ASP A 530 11.25 19.59 -0.67
C ASP A 530 10.26 18.44 -0.90
N ARG A 531 9.63 18.35 -2.07
CA ARG A 531 8.76 17.21 -2.41
C ARG A 531 9.51 15.89 -2.42
N ALA A 532 10.75 15.87 -2.91
CA ALA A 532 11.57 14.67 -2.89
C ALA A 532 11.99 14.30 -1.46
N ALA A 533 12.31 15.28 -0.61
CA ALA A 533 12.58 15.06 0.82
C ALA A 533 11.33 14.54 1.56
N PHE A 534 10.16 15.12 1.28
CA PHE A 534 8.89 14.71 1.84
C PHE A 534 8.57 13.27 1.44
N LEU A 535 8.67 12.93 0.15
CA LEU A 535 8.44 11.56 -0.32
C LEU A 535 9.40 10.57 0.36
N LEU A 536 10.69 10.89 0.51
CA LEU A 536 11.60 10.00 1.24
C LEU A 536 11.20 9.81 2.69
N LYS A 537 10.79 10.88 3.36
CA LYS A 537 10.35 10.78 4.76
C LYS A 537 9.06 9.99 4.88
N LYS A 538 8.12 10.17 3.95
CA LYS A 538 6.91 9.36 3.83
C LYS A 538 7.26 7.89 3.65
N ILE A 539 8.12 7.55 2.68
CA ILE A 539 8.57 6.16 2.45
C ILE A 539 9.20 5.57 3.72
N GLU A 540 10.07 6.32 4.42
CA GLU A 540 10.70 5.88 5.66
C GLU A 540 9.68 5.57 6.75
N VAL A 541 8.70 6.45 6.97
CA VAL A 541 7.65 6.29 7.98
C VAL A 541 6.70 5.15 7.61
N ASP A 542 6.31 5.06 6.33
CA ASP A 542 5.41 4.04 5.84
C ASP A 542 6.04 2.64 5.96
N SER A 543 7.34 2.51 5.66
CA SER A 543 8.05 1.22 5.62
C SER A 543 8.60 0.73 6.96
N HIS A 544 8.47 1.48 8.06
CA HIS A 544 9.03 1.09 9.37
C HIS A 544 7.98 1.07 10.48
N SER A 545 8.07 0.08 11.37
CA SER A 545 7.17 -0.08 12.52
C SER A 545 7.43 0.91 13.66
N ILE A 546 8.49 1.74 13.57
CA ILE A 546 8.83 2.77 14.56
C ILE A 546 8.85 4.11 13.83
N SER A 547 7.91 4.99 14.17
CA SER A 547 7.94 6.39 13.72
C SER A 547 9.21 7.05 14.25
N LEU A 548 10.19 7.26 13.37
CA LEU A 548 11.33 8.11 13.67
C LEU A 548 10.87 9.56 13.52
N PRO A 549 10.95 10.39 14.58
CA PRO A 549 10.49 11.77 14.51
C PRO A 549 11.20 12.49 13.36
N SER A 550 10.40 13.13 12.50
CA SER A 550 10.95 14.00 11.46
C SER A 550 11.60 15.21 12.11
N LEU A 551 12.75 15.64 11.58
CA LEU A 551 13.40 16.89 11.98
C LEU A 551 12.80 18.11 11.26
N THR A 552 11.91 17.87 10.30
CA THR A 552 11.15 18.85 9.53
C THR A 552 9.69 18.46 9.60
N HIS A 553 8.81 19.41 9.87
CA HIS A 553 7.39 19.21 9.74
C HIS A 553 7.00 19.38 8.27
N PHE A 554 6.56 18.29 7.63
CA PHE A 554 5.99 18.34 6.28
C PHE A 554 4.47 18.29 6.37
N ASN A 555 3.79 19.15 5.65
CA ASN A 555 2.33 19.11 5.53
C ASN A 555 1.90 19.41 4.09
N ASP A 556 1.04 18.57 3.54
CA ASP A 556 0.34 18.79 2.29
C ASP A 556 -1.17 18.79 2.56
N ILE A 557 -1.80 19.96 2.39
CA ILE A 557 -3.22 20.17 2.67
C ILE A 557 -4.10 19.42 1.66
N GLU A 558 -3.71 19.40 0.38
CA GLU A 558 -4.50 18.77 -0.69
C GLU A 558 -4.53 17.25 -0.56
N LEU A 559 -3.38 16.64 -0.27
CA LEU A 559 -3.25 15.20 -0.09
C LEU A 559 -3.62 14.75 1.33
N GLY A 560 -3.72 15.68 2.29
CA GLY A 560 -4.00 15.38 3.69
C GLY A 560 -2.90 14.57 4.38
N TYR A 561 -1.64 14.81 4.01
CA TYR A 561 -0.47 14.13 4.59
C TYR A 561 0.32 15.09 5.47
N GLU A 562 0.57 14.67 6.71
CA GLU A 562 1.31 15.45 7.71
C GLU A 562 2.36 14.54 8.40
N LEU A 563 3.63 14.96 8.40
CA LEU A 563 4.74 14.25 9.03
C LEU A 563 5.55 15.22 9.90
N GLY A 564 5.49 15.06 11.22
CA GLY A 564 6.20 15.90 12.18
C GLY A 564 6.36 15.27 13.56
N SER A 565 6.75 16.09 14.54
CA SER A 565 6.74 15.70 15.95
C SER A 565 6.00 16.75 16.78
N ASP A 566 5.04 16.32 17.60
CA ASP A 566 4.25 17.19 18.47
C ASP A 566 5.07 17.91 19.56
N ALA A 567 6.34 17.55 19.74
CA ALA A 567 7.12 17.84 20.94
C ALA A 567 8.11 19.02 20.81
N LEU A 568 8.38 19.53 19.61
CA LEU A 568 9.37 20.59 19.39
C LEU A 568 8.93 21.54 18.27
N PRO A 569 9.27 22.84 18.35
CA PRO A 569 9.21 23.68 17.16
C PRO A 569 10.23 23.13 16.15
N LEU A 570 9.78 22.91 14.92
CA LEU A 570 10.55 22.33 13.81
C LEU A 570 10.47 23.28 12.60
N PRO A 571 11.47 23.26 11.70
CA PRO A 571 11.32 23.75 10.33
C PRO A 571 10.05 23.20 9.70
N GLN A 572 9.29 24.04 9.01
CA GLN A 572 8.04 23.75 8.33
C GLN A 572 8.28 23.69 6.83
N VAL A 573 7.71 22.70 6.16
CA VAL A 573 7.62 22.62 4.70
C VAL A 573 6.15 22.35 4.39
N LEU A 574 5.45 23.40 3.98
CA LEU A 574 3.99 23.42 3.83
C LEU A 574 3.60 23.56 2.37
N PHE A 575 2.68 22.72 1.92
CA PHE A 575 2.10 22.78 0.58
C PHE A 575 0.59 22.97 0.69
N GLY A 576 0.09 24.07 0.12
CA GLY A 576 -1.32 24.28 -0.16
C GLY A 576 -1.79 23.50 -1.39
N GLY A 577 -3.05 23.70 -1.75
CA GLY A 577 -3.82 22.92 -2.70
C GLY A 577 -4.44 23.74 -3.82
N GLN A 578 -5.71 23.46 -4.12
CA GLN A 578 -6.44 24.04 -5.25
C GLN A 578 -7.29 25.27 -4.90
N GLY A 579 -7.27 25.74 -3.65
CA GLY A 579 -8.06 26.89 -3.23
C GLY A 579 -7.36 27.65 -2.10
N GLY A 580 -7.86 28.86 -1.81
CA GLY A 580 -7.20 29.78 -0.89
C GLY A 580 -6.89 29.18 0.49
N ASP A 581 -5.59 29.04 0.75
CA ASP A 581 -4.99 28.41 1.91
C ASP A 581 -4.38 29.44 2.86
N SER A 582 -4.21 29.04 4.12
CA SER A 582 -3.48 29.83 5.12
C SER A 582 -2.35 28.99 5.68
N LEU A 583 -1.13 29.30 5.25
CA LEU A 583 0.09 28.59 5.61
C LEU A 583 0.87 29.41 6.63
N ILE A 584 1.26 28.79 7.74
CA ILE A 584 1.89 29.47 8.86
C ILE A 584 3.17 28.74 9.26
N GLY A 585 4.30 29.41 9.07
CA GLY A 585 5.63 29.00 9.49
C GLY A 585 5.81 29.00 11.00
N SER A 586 6.94 28.45 11.43
CA SER A 586 7.39 28.43 12.80
C SER A 586 7.92 29.79 13.25
N LEU A 587 8.10 29.97 14.57
CA LEU A 587 8.58 31.25 15.12
C LEU A 587 10.11 31.41 15.10
N LEU A 588 10.87 30.37 14.75
CA LEU A 588 12.33 30.32 15.01
C LEU A 588 13.17 29.65 13.93
N PHE A 589 12.57 28.94 12.98
CA PHE A 589 13.28 28.11 12.01
C PHE A 589 13.14 28.66 10.61
N VAL A 590 13.92 28.09 9.69
CA VAL A 590 13.77 28.37 8.27
C VAL A 590 12.65 27.49 7.75
N ASP A 591 11.62 28.12 7.22
CA ASP A 591 10.41 27.48 6.76
C ASP A 591 10.22 27.69 5.26
N HIS A 592 9.66 26.69 4.57
CA HIS A 592 9.29 26.76 3.17
C HIS A 592 7.77 26.62 3.02
N LEU A 593 7.13 27.58 2.37
CA LEU A 593 5.68 27.65 2.22
C LEU A 593 5.36 27.79 0.73
N TYR A 594 4.50 26.91 0.21
CA TYR A 594 4.06 26.88 -1.19
C TYR A 594 2.53 26.97 -1.23
N GLY A 595 1.97 28.08 -1.71
CA GLY A 595 0.53 28.36 -1.73
C GLY A 595 -0.23 27.41 -2.64
N GLY A 596 0.16 27.36 -3.93
CA GLY A 596 -0.42 26.43 -4.89
C GLY A 596 -1.37 27.12 -5.85
N GLN A 597 -2.67 26.82 -5.78
CA GLN A 597 -3.68 27.58 -6.52
C GLN A 597 -4.68 28.21 -5.57
N GLY A 598 -5.16 29.38 -5.94
CA GLY A 598 -6.14 30.10 -5.16
C GLY A 598 -5.47 31.22 -4.40
N LYS A 599 -6.29 32.09 -3.78
CA LYS A 599 -5.79 33.25 -3.06
C LYS A 599 -5.29 32.86 -1.68
N ASP A 600 -3.98 32.77 -1.55
CA ASP A 600 -3.31 32.21 -0.41
C ASP A 600 -2.78 33.28 0.55
N GLN A 601 -2.61 32.88 1.82
CA GLN A 601 -2.02 33.69 2.86
C GLN A 601 -0.85 32.94 3.48
N LEU A 602 0.36 33.40 3.20
CA LEU A 602 1.61 32.77 3.65
C LEU A 602 2.28 33.65 4.71
N TYR A 603 2.44 33.10 5.91
CA TYR A 603 3.05 33.78 7.06
C TYR A 603 4.31 33.03 7.51
N GLY A 604 5.51 33.53 7.20
CA GLY A 604 6.79 32.94 7.64
C GLY A 604 7.01 33.02 9.14
N ASN A 605 6.53 34.10 9.77
CA ASN A 605 6.75 34.49 11.16
C ASN A 605 8.20 34.81 11.52
N GLY A 606 9.06 33.81 11.68
CA GLY A 606 10.38 34.02 12.28
C GLY A 606 11.40 33.05 11.77
N GLY A 607 12.43 33.54 11.08
CA GLY A 607 13.28 32.62 10.34
C GLY A 607 14.13 33.29 9.28
N LYS A 608 14.43 32.54 8.23
CA LYS A 608 14.91 33.06 6.94
C LYS A 608 14.18 32.25 5.90
N ASP A 609 12.92 32.59 5.72
CA ASP A 609 11.91 31.73 5.15
C ASP A 609 11.85 31.89 3.63
N TYR A 610 11.27 30.89 3.00
CA TYR A 610 10.99 30.87 1.58
C TYR A 610 9.48 30.74 1.39
N LEU A 611 8.86 31.77 0.84
CA LEU A 611 7.42 31.83 0.58
C LEU A 611 7.21 31.90 -0.93
N GLU A 612 6.35 31.03 -1.45
CA GLU A 612 5.97 30.97 -2.86
C GLU A 612 4.44 30.95 -2.96
N GLY A 613 3.82 32.04 -3.43
CA GLY A 613 2.36 32.16 -3.57
C GLY A 613 1.80 31.23 -4.65
N ASN A 614 2.50 31.20 -5.80
CA ASN A 614 2.18 30.45 -7.00
C ASN A 614 1.11 31.10 -7.91
N GLN A 615 -0.17 30.76 -7.76
CA GLN A 615 -1.22 31.20 -8.70
C GLN A 615 -2.35 31.92 -7.99
N GLU A 616 -2.83 32.99 -8.63
CA GLU A 616 -3.82 33.94 -8.14
C GLU A 616 -3.23 34.96 -7.15
N ASP A 617 -4.09 35.82 -6.60
CA ASP A 617 -3.66 36.97 -5.80
C ASP A 617 -3.36 36.54 -4.35
N ASP A 618 -2.09 36.58 -3.97
CA ASP A 618 -1.58 36.06 -2.70
C ASP A 618 -1.13 37.16 -1.74
N LEU A 619 -1.12 36.83 -0.44
CA LEU A 619 -0.53 37.65 0.61
C LEU A 619 0.68 36.91 1.20
N LEU A 620 1.87 37.47 1.01
CA LEU A 620 3.13 36.94 1.53
C LEU A 620 3.69 37.86 2.61
N ASP A 621 3.82 37.32 3.83
CA ASP A 621 4.42 38.00 4.98
C ASP A 621 5.52 37.13 5.57
N GLY A 622 6.78 37.44 5.26
CA GLY A 622 7.95 36.71 5.79
C GLY A 622 8.07 36.83 7.32
N GLY A 623 7.51 37.88 7.90
CA GLY A 623 7.72 38.23 9.30
C GLY A 623 9.19 38.60 9.58
N SER A 624 9.67 38.28 10.78
CA SER A 624 11.03 38.63 11.17
C SER A 624 12.03 37.67 10.53
N GLY A 625 12.91 38.18 9.70
CA GLY A 625 13.87 37.29 9.07
C GLY A 625 14.74 37.97 8.07
N ALA A 626 15.27 37.23 7.11
CA ALA A 626 15.76 37.80 5.87
C ALA A 626 15.23 36.86 4.82
N ASP A 627 13.97 37.10 4.47
CA ASP A 627 13.10 36.12 3.85
C ASP A 627 13.10 36.29 2.33
N THR A 628 12.78 35.23 1.61
CA THR A 628 12.58 35.29 0.15
C THR A 628 11.11 35.05 -0.13
N MET A 629 10.45 36.05 -0.69
CA MET A 629 9.03 36.00 -1.04
C MET A 629 8.89 36.07 -2.56
N LEU A 630 8.19 35.09 -3.11
CA LEU A 630 7.90 34.93 -4.52
C LEU A 630 6.40 34.82 -4.72
N GLY A 631 5.77 35.80 -5.33
CA GLY A 631 4.32 35.91 -5.50
C GLY A 631 3.84 34.89 -6.52
N GLY A 632 4.33 35.00 -7.75
CA GLY A 632 3.98 34.07 -8.82
C GLY A 632 3.14 34.78 -9.85
N THR A 633 1.97 34.23 -10.20
CA THR A 633 1.03 34.90 -11.11
C THR A 633 -0.19 35.37 -10.33
N GLY A 634 -0.64 36.60 -10.53
CA GLY A 634 -1.69 37.23 -9.75
C GLY A 634 -1.26 38.62 -9.32
N ASP A 635 -2.18 39.41 -8.75
CA ASP A 635 -1.84 40.70 -8.14
C ASP A 635 -1.50 40.47 -6.66
N ASP A 636 -0.21 40.32 -6.35
CA ASP A 636 0.29 39.86 -5.06
C ASP A 636 0.61 41.01 -4.08
N ILE A 637 0.51 40.71 -2.79
CA ILE A 637 0.84 41.65 -1.70
C ILE A 637 1.97 41.08 -0.85
N TYR A 638 3.06 41.85 -0.73
CA TYR A 638 4.22 41.54 0.07
C TYR A 638 4.30 42.41 1.31
N ILE A 639 4.48 41.81 2.48
CA ILE A 639 4.80 42.52 3.72
C ILE A 639 6.30 42.43 3.95
N VAL A 640 6.99 43.57 3.89
CA VAL A 640 8.43 43.66 4.10
C VAL A 640 8.73 44.37 5.42
N ASP A 641 9.31 43.66 6.36
CA ASP A 641 9.67 44.20 7.68
C ASP A 641 11.18 44.21 7.97
N ASN A 642 11.96 43.50 7.15
CA ASN A 642 13.39 43.42 7.27
C ASN A 642 14.10 43.93 6.02
N ILE A 643 15.23 44.61 6.23
CA ILE A 643 16.07 45.07 5.11
C ILE A 643 16.74 43.90 4.35
N GLY A 644 16.77 42.72 4.95
CA GLY A 644 17.27 41.50 4.33
C GLY A 644 16.24 40.76 3.49
N ASP A 645 14.97 41.18 3.50
CA ASP A 645 13.91 40.53 2.72
C ASP A 645 14.11 40.78 1.23
N VAL A 646 13.80 39.77 0.45
CA VAL A 646 13.91 39.76 -1.01
C VAL A 646 12.53 39.43 -1.58
N VAL A 647 11.92 40.42 -2.20
CA VAL A 647 10.75 40.25 -3.04
C VAL A 647 11.22 39.92 -4.45
N ARG A 648 10.64 38.88 -5.06
CA ARG A 648 10.90 38.52 -6.45
C ARG A 648 9.59 38.38 -7.19
N GLU A 649 9.58 38.94 -8.38
CA GLU A 649 8.48 38.80 -9.32
C GLU A 649 8.97 38.38 -10.70
N TYR A 650 8.07 37.81 -11.49
CA TYR A 650 8.34 37.44 -12.87
C TYR A 650 7.63 38.35 -13.87
N ALA A 651 8.19 38.44 -15.08
CA ALA A 651 7.64 39.32 -16.09
C ALA A 651 6.21 38.95 -16.50
N ASN A 652 5.31 39.95 -16.53
CA ASN A 652 3.90 39.84 -16.92
C ASN A 652 3.03 38.99 -15.96
N SER A 653 3.35 38.98 -14.68
CA SER A 653 2.66 38.10 -13.73
C SER A 653 1.55 38.76 -12.93
N GLY A 654 1.44 40.09 -12.93
CA GLY A 654 0.36 40.80 -12.28
C GLY A 654 0.69 42.27 -12.08
N ARG A 655 0.00 42.92 -11.15
CA ARG A 655 0.31 44.25 -10.62
C ARG A 655 0.47 44.20 -9.11
N ASP A 656 1.71 44.15 -8.65
CA ASP A 656 2.03 43.72 -7.28
C ASP A 656 2.25 44.90 -6.33
N GLU A 657 2.03 44.69 -5.03
CA GLU A 657 2.19 45.71 -3.98
C GLU A 657 3.12 45.25 -2.86
N VAL A 658 4.20 46.01 -2.64
CA VAL A 658 5.02 45.90 -1.45
C VAL A 658 4.54 46.88 -0.39
N LYS A 659 4.22 46.38 0.81
CA LYS A 659 3.97 47.16 2.03
C LYS A 659 5.19 47.05 2.92
N SER A 660 5.98 48.12 2.97
CA SER A 660 7.26 48.10 3.69
C SER A 660 7.26 48.94 4.95
N SER A 661 7.76 48.35 6.04
CA SER A 661 8.08 49.08 7.29
C SER A 661 9.56 49.50 7.38
N VAL A 662 10.35 49.19 6.35
CA VAL A 662 11.76 49.57 6.21
C VAL A 662 11.96 50.45 4.97
N THR A 663 13.19 50.95 4.80
CA THR A 663 13.56 51.63 3.55
C THR A 663 13.72 50.55 2.50
N PHE A 664 13.03 50.68 1.38
CA PHE A 664 12.93 49.61 0.40
C PHE A 664 13.08 50.13 -1.03
N THR A 665 13.66 49.28 -1.87
CA THR A 665 13.78 49.48 -3.31
C THR A 665 13.03 48.34 -4.00
N LEU A 666 12.09 48.66 -4.87
CA LEU A 666 11.32 47.64 -5.60
C LEU A 666 12.23 46.79 -6.49
N ASP A 667 11.96 45.49 -6.55
CA ASP A 667 12.54 44.64 -7.59
C ASP A 667 11.99 45.04 -8.96
N SER A 668 12.70 44.69 -10.04
CA SER A 668 12.43 45.12 -11.42
C SER A 668 11.05 44.77 -12.00
N GLN A 669 10.27 43.91 -11.33
CA GLN A 669 8.96 43.42 -11.79
C GLN A 669 7.80 43.77 -10.84
N VAL A 670 8.00 44.71 -9.91
CA VAL A 670 6.95 45.12 -8.94
C VAL A 670 6.52 46.56 -9.20
N GLU A 671 5.21 46.85 -9.18
CA GLU A 671 4.69 48.15 -9.56
C GLU A 671 4.38 49.08 -8.37
N ASN A 672 3.98 48.56 -7.21
CA ASN A 672 3.51 49.42 -6.12
C ASN A 672 4.34 49.27 -4.85
N LEU A 673 4.63 50.41 -4.20
CA LEU A 673 5.28 50.46 -2.89
C LEU A 673 4.50 51.38 -1.95
N THR A 674 4.06 50.85 -0.82
CA THR A 674 3.44 51.61 0.27
C THR A 674 4.33 51.53 1.51
N ILE A 675 4.75 52.67 2.04
CA ILE A 675 5.50 52.75 3.31
C ILE A 675 4.52 52.76 4.47
N THR A 676 4.57 51.73 5.31
CA THR A 676 3.60 51.50 6.40
C THR A 676 4.11 51.89 7.78
N GLU A 677 5.43 51.92 7.99
CA GLU A 677 6.03 52.34 9.25
C GLU A 677 5.70 53.80 9.56
N SER A 678 5.62 54.16 10.84
CA SER A 678 5.30 55.54 11.28
C SER A 678 6.51 56.48 11.27
N SER A 679 7.71 55.92 11.26
CA SER A 679 8.99 56.66 11.25
C SER A 679 9.51 56.90 9.84
N ALA A 680 10.49 57.80 9.70
CA ALA A 680 11.10 58.11 8.42
C ALA A 680 11.69 56.85 7.75
N ARG A 681 11.16 56.51 6.59
CA ARG A 681 11.61 55.45 5.67
C ARG A 681 11.56 55.97 4.25
N ASN A 682 12.39 55.41 3.38
CA ASN A 682 12.49 55.87 1.99
C ASN A 682 11.97 54.79 1.06
N GLY A 683 11.42 55.22 -0.07
CA GLY A 683 10.96 54.35 -1.14
C GLY A 683 11.74 54.63 -2.41
N THR A 684 12.13 53.57 -3.13
CA THR A 684 12.74 53.68 -4.45
C THR A 684 12.02 52.72 -5.39
N GLY A 685 11.57 53.21 -6.54
CA GLY A 685 10.98 52.42 -7.61
C GLY A 685 12.01 51.69 -8.45
N ASN A 686 11.66 51.42 -9.69
CA ASN A 686 12.40 50.68 -10.70
C ASN A 686 12.18 51.32 -12.09
N GLU A 687 12.31 50.55 -13.17
CA GLU A 687 12.17 51.06 -14.54
C GLU A 687 10.73 50.95 -15.10
N LEU A 688 9.78 50.45 -14.30
CA LEU A 688 8.35 50.30 -14.64
C LEU A 688 7.54 51.52 -14.21
N GLU A 689 6.24 51.54 -14.54
CA GLU A 689 5.31 52.55 -14.04
C GLU A 689 5.00 52.25 -12.56
N ASN A 690 5.64 52.97 -11.63
CA ASN A 690 5.47 52.71 -10.21
C ASN A 690 4.45 53.62 -9.53
N THR A 691 3.73 53.10 -8.54
CA THR A 691 3.00 53.91 -7.56
C THR A 691 3.68 53.79 -6.20
N ILE A 692 4.26 54.89 -5.70
CA ILE A 692 4.99 54.91 -4.42
C ILE A 692 4.30 55.86 -3.45
N VAL A 693 3.82 55.32 -2.34
CA VAL A 693 3.11 56.05 -1.29
C VAL A 693 3.98 56.09 -0.02
N GLY A 694 4.35 57.29 0.39
CA GLY A 694 5.02 57.59 1.66
C GLY A 694 4.09 57.51 2.87
N ASN A 695 4.63 57.88 4.04
CA ASN A 695 3.93 57.85 5.31
C ASN A 695 3.71 59.28 5.85
N SER A 696 3.47 59.42 7.15
CA SER A 696 3.29 60.74 7.80
C SER A 696 4.58 61.34 8.36
N ALA A 697 5.73 60.74 8.07
CA ALA A 697 7.05 61.22 8.44
C ALA A 697 7.82 61.68 7.20
N ILE A 698 9.01 62.26 7.40
CA ILE A 698 9.85 62.72 6.28
C ILE A 698 10.34 61.51 5.47
N ASN A 699 9.94 61.43 4.21
CA ASN A 699 10.35 60.40 3.26
C ASN A 699 11.23 60.97 2.14
N ILE A 700 12.11 60.14 1.60
CA ILE A 700 12.73 60.34 0.28
C ILE A 700 12.12 59.30 -0.66
N LEU A 701 11.41 59.76 -1.68
CA LEU A 701 10.75 58.92 -2.68
C LEU A 701 11.41 59.16 -4.04
N SER A 702 11.84 58.08 -4.70
CA SER A 702 12.45 58.13 -6.03
C SER A 702 11.76 57.16 -6.98
N GLY A 703 11.24 57.64 -8.10
CA GLY A 703 10.57 56.83 -9.12
C GLY A 703 11.56 56.01 -9.98
N LEU A 704 12.59 56.69 -10.49
CA LEU A 704 13.63 56.19 -11.42
C LEU A 704 13.21 56.25 -12.90
N GLY A 705 12.82 55.15 -13.51
CA GLY A 705 12.34 55.11 -14.90
C GLY A 705 10.82 55.01 -14.94
N GLY A 706 10.21 54.91 -16.13
CA GLY A 706 8.76 54.68 -16.22
C GLY A 706 7.89 55.94 -16.20
N GLN A 707 6.62 55.79 -15.87
CA GLN A 707 5.69 56.90 -15.62
C GLN A 707 5.15 56.72 -14.21
N ASP A 708 5.70 57.46 -13.26
CA ASP A 708 5.53 57.17 -11.85
C ASP A 708 4.48 58.05 -11.17
N HIS A 709 3.89 57.54 -10.10
CA HIS A 709 3.04 58.28 -9.19
C HIS A 709 3.63 58.24 -7.77
N LEU A 710 4.24 59.35 -7.35
CA LEU A 710 4.83 59.50 -6.02
C LEU A 710 3.91 60.33 -5.13
N VAL A 711 3.48 59.78 -4.01
CA VAL A 711 2.66 60.44 -2.98
C VAL A 711 3.45 60.55 -1.69
N GLY A 712 3.93 61.74 -1.33
CA GLY A 712 4.72 61.99 -0.12
C GLY A 712 3.96 61.69 1.17
N GLY A 713 2.68 62.07 1.23
CA GLY A 713 1.83 61.84 2.38
C GLY A 713 1.84 63.04 3.33
N GLY A 714 2.50 62.92 4.48
CA GLY A 714 2.70 64.06 5.37
C GLY A 714 4.13 64.08 5.88
N GLY A 715 4.69 65.26 6.11
CA GLY A 715 6.12 65.37 6.35
C GLY A 715 6.68 66.54 5.57
N ASN A 716 8.00 66.61 5.46
CA ASN A 716 8.65 67.54 4.55
C ASN A 716 9.46 66.67 3.60
N ASP A 717 8.81 66.19 2.55
CA ASP A 717 9.28 65.05 1.78
C ASP A 717 10.22 65.47 0.66
N ILE A 718 11.02 64.53 0.16
CA ILE A 718 11.85 64.73 -1.02
C ILE A 718 11.34 63.79 -2.11
N LEU A 719 10.84 64.34 -3.20
CA LEU A 719 10.30 63.57 -4.33
C LEU A 719 11.22 63.76 -5.55
N LEU A 720 11.63 62.64 -6.14
CA LEU A 720 12.41 62.56 -7.38
C LEU A 720 11.63 61.67 -8.36
N GLY A 721 11.07 62.24 -9.43
CA GLY A 721 10.41 61.44 -10.49
C GLY A 721 11.43 60.54 -11.18
N GLY A 722 12.42 61.15 -11.81
CA GLY A 722 13.58 60.47 -12.38
C GLY A 722 13.64 60.68 -13.88
N THR A 723 14.15 59.69 -14.62
CA THR A 723 14.27 59.73 -16.08
C THR A 723 12.97 59.41 -16.82
N GLY A 724 11.94 58.98 -16.09
CA GLY A 724 10.57 58.81 -16.57
C GLY A 724 9.95 60.11 -17.10
N ASP A 725 9.00 59.98 -18.03
CA ASP A 725 8.23 61.12 -18.55
C ASP A 725 6.81 61.06 -17.99
N ASN A 726 6.22 62.21 -17.64
CA ASN A 726 4.85 62.34 -17.11
C ASN A 726 4.65 61.77 -15.71
N ASP A 727 5.67 61.81 -14.86
CA ASP A 727 5.51 61.44 -13.46
C ASP A 727 4.53 62.40 -12.76
N LEU A 728 3.74 61.88 -11.82
CA LEU A 728 2.86 62.63 -10.92
C LEU A 728 3.48 62.67 -9.52
N LEU A 729 3.87 63.86 -9.08
CA LEU A 729 4.51 64.09 -7.78
C LEU A 729 3.58 64.88 -6.85
N GLU A 730 2.96 64.18 -5.91
CA GLU A 730 2.05 64.73 -4.89
C GLU A 730 2.77 64.82 -3.53
N GLY A 731 3.23 66.00 -3.12
CA GLY A 731 3.96 66.15 -1.85
C GLY A 731 3.09 65.93 -0.61
N GLY A 732 1.82 66.33 -0.67
CA GLY A 732 0.89 66.18 0.45
C GLY A 732 1.03 67.27 1.53
N ILE A 733 0.97 66.88 2.81
CA ILE A 733 0.97 67.82 3.93
C ILE A 733 2.40 68.13 4.38
N GLY A 734 2.85 69.36 4.14
CA GLY A 734 4.01 69.96 4.79
C GLY A 734 4.85 70.79 3.82
N PHE A 735 6.17 70.80 3.99
CA PHE A 735 7.08 71.55 3.11
C PHE A 735 7.95 70.60 2.29
N ASP A 736 7.45 70.24 1.12
CA ASP A 736 8.06 69.23 0.27
C ASP A 736 9.07 69.83 -0.72
N THR A 737 10.04 69.02 -1.10
CA THR A 737 11.14 69.37 -2.00
C THR A 737 11.13 68.44 -3.20
N TYR A 738 10.98 69.02 -4.39
CA TYR A 738 11.03 68.29 -5.66
C TYR A 738 12.41 68.48 -6.28
N ILE A 739 13.13 67.38 -6.53
CA ILE A 739 14.47 67.41 -7.12
C ILE A 739 14.38 66.98 -8.58
N TYR A 740 15.03 67.76 -9.44
CA TYR A 740 15.09 67.51 -10.87
C TYR A 740 16.54 67.63 -11.37
N HIS A 741 16.96 66.67 -12.17
CA HIS A 741 18.29 66.57 -12.75
C HIS A 741 18.25 66.78 -14.27
N SER A 742 19.42 67.09 -14.84
CA SER A 742 19.55 67.21 -16.29
C SER A 742 19.44 65.82 -16.92
N GLY A 743 18.34 65.53 -17.60
CA GLY A 743 18.06 64.22 -18.20
C GLY A 743 16.76 63.60 -17.71
N ASP A 744 16.17 64.17 -16.66
CA ASP A 744 14.84 63.82 -16.16
C ASP A 744 13.76 64.23 -17.18
N GLY A 745 12.59 63.57 -17.15
CA GLY A 745 11.50 63.79 -18.11
C GLY A 745 10.55 64.92 -17.74
N MET A 746 9.43 65.10 -18.45
CA MET A 746 8.48 66.18 -18.13
C MET A 746 7.43 65.75 -17.10
N ASP A 747 7.54 66.25 -15.87
CA ASP A 747 6.69 65.80 -14.76
C ASP A 747 5.62 66.82 -14.35
N ARG A 748 4.58 66.32 -13.65
CA ARG A 748 3.50 67.09 -13.05
C ARG A 748 3.62 67.06 -11.53
N ILE A 749 3.61 68.25 -10.92
CA ILE A 749 3.59 68.42 -9.47
C ILE A 749 2.20 68.89 -9.03
N GLU A 750 1.66 68.30 -7.95
CA GLU A 750 0.37 68.68 -7.34
C GLU A 750 0.45 69.07 -5.86
#